data_AF-A0A2G9MHZ3-F1
#
_entry.id   AF-A0A2G9MHZ3-F1
#
_cell.length_a   1.000
_cell.length_b   1.000
_cell.length_c   1.000
_cell.angle_alpha   90.00
_cell.angle_beta   90.00
_cell.angle_gamma   90.00
#
_symmetry.space_group_name_H-M   'P 1'
#
loop_
_entity.id
_entity.type
_entity.pdbx_description
1 polymer ?
#
loop_
_entity_poly.entity_id
_entity_poly.type
_entity_poly.pdbx_seq_one_letter_code
_entity_poly.pdbx_strand_id
1 'polypeptide(L)'
;MPRMRLSCYYGYNKGKKAMGFLHKPQLQGKANRAIKRYLITNYFLIVMKLLKSKEVFLLTLIFLFITPVCYAGVGHMPLLAVSQTKDGYEGSSAHLYLEITPGTGRVFIETYPLTKLDTQISTRFAREIACKYADVNCDNYDFFYTIRADSSIIGGPSAGAAISALTVAMLENINLDEDITITGTINSGGIIGPVGGLKEKINAASELKIKKVLIPAGTRFLKEEDNKTIDLVEYGNEKSISVVEVSDLDDVLYEFTGKKKEIKNESLEISDEYSGIMKILAERLCNKSYALKEEFEKLKTGELDENLIQIEENAKNLTEKGEAAFNKNTLYSAASFCFGANTKYKQLIFLMQDMKKKDIAEKIKSTRDEIKDFDSGLPFKYETITDLQTYAVVKERLIESEDYIDLSEEQLGKGEINESIGSLAYAIERFYSAKAWSEFFNNKGEKFDFNKEVLKSSCITKILEAEERYQYVMLFFPDFLADTKKEIDLAYSDMEDENYDLCLFKASKAKAESDIILSTLGVEEEHVDDLLNKKLEIVGRNIAETSKRGLFPIIGYSYYEYAKSLKDDDKYSALLYAEYALELSNLDIYFDNSKKTPMIYIDKSFLSVLILGILIGLLLGLLLFRRKKEQGLFIKINR
;
A
#
# COMPACT_ATOMS: atom_id res chain seq x y z
N MET A 1 6.85 12.01 50.72
CA MET A 1 7.15 10.70 50.11
C MET A 1 7.83 10.94 48.77
N PRO A 2 9.13 10.65 48.58
CA PRO A 2 9.76 10.80 47.28
C PRO A 2 9.65 9.48 46.49
N ARG A 3 9.10 9.54 45.27
CA ARG A 3 9.08 8.44 44.31
C ARG A 3 10.41 8.41 43.55
N MET A 4 11.16 7.32 43.71
CA MET A 4 12.36 6.99 42.94
C MET A 4 11.96 6.68 41.49
N ARG A 5 12.49 7.44 40.53
CA ARG A 5 12.57 7.06 39.11
C ARG A 5 13.87 6.28 38.91
N LEU A 6 13.79 5.04 38.42
CA LEU A 6 14.95 4.32 37.89
C LEU A 6 14.96 4.49 36.37
N SER A 7 15.98 5.17 35.87
CA SER A 7 16.41 5.19 34.48
C SER A 7 17.57 4.19 34.35
N CYS A 8 17.46 3.24 33.42
CA CYS A 8 18.55 2.33 33.06
C CYS A 8 19.18 2.79 31.74
N TYR A 9 20.33 3.45 31.84
CA TYR A 9 21.29 3.66 30.76
C TYR A 9 22.33 2.54 30.80
N TYR A 10 22.66 1.91 29.68
CA TYR A 10 23.84 1.03 29.57
C TYR A 10 24.71 1.45 28.39
N GLY A 11 25.87 2.01 28.71
CA GLY A 11 26.97 2.28 27.79
C GLY A 11 27.90 1.07 27.68
N TYR A 12 28.31 0.75 26.45
CA TYR A 12 29.22 -0.35 26.12
C TYR A 12 30.54 0.22 25.60
N ASN A 13 31.61 0.19 26.41
CA ASN A 13 33.00 -0.03 25.97
C ASN A 13 34.03 0.16 27.10
N LYS A 14 34.79 -0.89 27.40
CA LYS A 14 36.27 -0.91 27.60
C LYS A 14 36.70 -2.19 28.31
N GLY A 15 37.67 -2.91 27.75
CA GLY A 15 38.36 -3.96 28.52
C GLY A 15 39.15 -5.04 27.74
N LYS A 16 40.00 -4.67 26.76
CA LYS A 16 41.10 -5.54 26.32
C LYS A 16 42.39 -5.13 27.03
N LYS A 17 42.99 -6.03 27.82
CA LYS A 17 44.45 -6.23 28.00
C LYS A 17 44.71 -7.24 29.12
N ALA A 18 45.28 -8.40 28.76
CA ALA A 18 46.49 -8.96 29.38
C ALA A 18 46.71 -10.40 28.85
N MET A 19 47.75 -10.56 28.04
CA MET A 19 48.38 -11.85 27.72
C MET A 19 49.82 -11.76 28.26
N GLY A 20 50.30 -12.82 28.92
CA GLY A 20 51.68 -12.88 29.42
C GLY A 20 52.08 -14.25 29.96
N PHE A 21 52.59 -15.09 29.05
CA PHE A 21 53.69 -16.09 29.19
C PHE A 21 53.72 -17.12 30.35
N LEU A 22 53.69 -18.42 29.99
CA LEU A 22 54.87 -19.32 29.96
C LEU A 22 54.53 -20.75 29.44
N HIS A 23 55.36 -21.25 28.50
CA HIS A 23 55.59 -22.64 28.06
C HIS A 23 56.05 -23.54 29.26
N LYS A 24 55.95 -24.88 29.33
CA LYS A 24 55.81 -26.03 28.39
C LYS A 24 55.33 -27.28 29.18
N PRO A 25 54.97 -28.40 28.52
CA PRO A 25 54.19 -29.52 29.07
C PRO A 25 55.02 -30.73 29.51
N GLN A 26 54.32 -31.63 30.22
CA GLN A 26 54.59 -33.06 30.50
C GLN A 26 54.85 -33.38 31.97
N LEU A 27 53.76 -33.76 32.66
CA LEU A 27 53.60 -35.01 33.40
C LEU A 27 52.21 -34.99 34.07
N GLN A 28 51.65 -36.17 34.33
CA GLN A 28 50.44 -36.42 35.15
C GLN A 28 49.07 -36.52 34.45
N GLY A 29 49.01 -37.34 33.40
CA GLY A 29 47.77 -37.97 32.91
C GLY A 29 47.08 -38.97 33.87
N LYS A 30 47.42 -38.99 35.18
CA LYS A 30 46.79 -39.87 36.19
C LYS A 30 46.23 -39.13 37.43
N ALA A 31 46.52 -37.84 37.63
CA ALA A 31 45.90 -37.04 38.70
C ALA A 31 44.51 -36.48 38.32
N ASN A 32 44.21 -36.39 37.01
CA ASN A 32 43.03 -35.70 36.50
C ASN A 32 41.71 -36.50 36.52
N ARG A 33 41.70 -37.80 36.85
CA ARG A 33 40.44 -38.57 37.01
C ARG A 33 39.95 -38.61 38.46
N ALA A 34 40.87 -38.60 39.43
CA ALA A 34 40.53 -38.59 40.85
C ALA A 34 40.08 -37.19 41.30
N ILE A 35 40.77 -36.13 40.85
CA ILE A 35 40.41 -34.74 41.16
C ILE A 35 39.10 -34.35 40.47
N LYS A 36 38.87 -34.80 39.22
CA LYS A 36 37.61 -34.55 38.49
C LYS A 36 36.43 -35.33 39.09
N ARG A 37 36.63 -36.56 39.57
CA ARG A 37 35.60 -37.28 40.36
C ARG A 37 35.38 -36.64 41.73
N TYR A 38 36.41 -36.21 42.44
CA TYR A 38 36.28 -35.57 43.76
C TYR A 38 35.60 -34.19 43.66
N LEU A 39 35.94 -33.39 42.65
CA LEU A 39 35.29 -32.11 42.36
C LEU A 39 33.85 -32.29 41.90
N ILE A 40 33.54 -33.26 41.03
CA ILE A 40 32.14 -33.53 40.62
C ILE A 40 31.32 -34.07 41.79
N THR A 41 31.88 -34.94 42.64
CA THR A 41 31.15 -35.52 43.79
C THR A 41 30.95 -34.49 44.90
N ASN A 42 31.95 -33.63 45.19
CA ASN A 42 31.79 -32.53 46.13
C ASN A 42 30.93 -31.39 45.58
N TYR A 43 30.99 -31.06 44.29
CA TYR A 43 30.07 -30.11 43.67
C TYR A 43 28.63 -30.63 43.73
N PHE A 44 28.42 -31.92 43.48
CA PHE A 44 27.11 -32.57 43.62
C PHE A 44 26.62 -32.58 45.08
N LEU A 45 27.50 -32.87 46.04
CA LEU A 45 27.18 -32.82 47.48
C LEU A 45 26.93 -31.39 47.99
N ILE A 46 27.66 -30.39 47.49
CA ILE A 46 27.50 -28.97 47.83
C ILE A 46 26.20 -28.43 47.22
N VAL A 47 25.90 -28.74 45.96
CA VAL A 47 24.62 -28.42 45.30
C VAL A 47 23.45 -29.12 46.00
N MET A 48 23.59 -30.38 46.40
CA MET A 48 22.60 -31.11 47.22
C MET A 48 22.44 -30.53 48.65
N LYS A 49 23.48 -29.93 49.22
CA LYS A 49 23.43 -29.23 50.52
C LYS A 49 22.80 -27.84 50.39
N LEU A 50 23.07 -27.13 49.29
CA LEU A 50 22.50 -25.82 48.98
C LEU A 50 21.00 -25.93 48.66
N LEU A 51 20.58 -26.94 47.89
CA LEU A 51 19.17 -27.25 47.59
C LEU A 51 18.35 -27.71 48.82
N LYS A 52 18.99 -28.01 49.96
CA LYS A 52 18.31 -28.33 51.23
C LYS A 52 17.89 -27.10 52.04
N SER A 53 18.45 -25.93 51.74
CA SER A 53 18.07 -24.69 52.41
C SER A 53 16.75 -24.18 51.84
N LYS A 54 15.80 -23.82 52.72
CA LYS A 54 14.50 -23.28 52.27
C LYS A 54 14.70 -21.99 51.47
N GLU A 55 15.77 -21.23 51.76
CA GLU A 55 16.10 -19.99 51.07
C GLU A 55 16.54 -20.22 49.61
N VAL A 56 17.35 -21.24 49.32
CA VAL A 56 17.80 -21.52 47.93
C VAL A 56 16.67 -22.10 47.09
N PHE A 57 15.82 -22.97 47.65
CA PHE A 57 14.63 -23.46 46.96
C PHE A 57 13.68 -22.29 46.62
N LEU A 58 13.44 -21.39 47.58
CA LEU A 58 12.64 -20.19 47.37
C LEU A 58 13.26 -19.25 46.33
N LEU A 59 14.59 -19.05 46.36
CA LEU A 59 15.31 -18.26 45.36
C LEU A 59 15.25 -18.87 43.96
N THR A 60 15.37 -20.19 43.82
CA THR A 60 15.18 -20.86 42.52
C THR A 60 13.73 -20.82 42.04
N LEU A 61 12.76 -20.90 42.96
CA LEU A 61 11.34 -20.75 42.64
C LEU A 61 11.06 -19.32 42.17
N ILE A 62 11.57 -18.31 42.90
CA ILE A 62 11.51 -16.90 42.54
C ILE A 62 12.19 -16.68 41.18
N PHE A 63 13.37 -17.25 40.92
CA PHE A 63 14.05 -17.13 39.62
C PHE A 63 13.24 -17.78 38.48
N LEU A 64 12.62 -18.93 38.70
CA LEU A 64 11.68 -19.59 37.76
C LEU A 64 10.38 -18.80 37.54
N PHE A 65 9.94 -18.01 38.52
CA PHE A 65 8.78 -17.11 38.43
C PHE A 65 9.13 -15.72 37.89
N ILE A 66 10.41 -15.31 37.89
CA ILE A 66 10.87 -14.05 37.26
C ILE A 66 11.13 -14.24 35.76
N THR A 67 11.45 -15.46 35.30
CA THR A 67 11.74 -15.72 33.88
C THR A 67 10.58 -15.55 32.88
N PRO A 68 9.27 -15.51 33.24
CA PRO A 68 8.25 -15.07 32.30
C PRO A 68 8.07 -13.54 32.25
N VAL A 69 8.81 -12.76 33.05
CA VAL A 69 8.70 -11.29 33.05
C VAL A 69 9.66 -10.70 32.02
N CYS A 70 9.45 -11.01 30.74
CA CYS A 70 9.84 -10.18 29.59
C CYS A 70 9.56 -10.95 28.30
N TYR A 71 8.62 -10.46 27.51
CA TYR A 71 8.84 -10.02 26.11
C TYR A 71 7.47 -9.70 25.48
N ALA A 72 6.80 -8.67 26.00
CA ALA A 72 5.87 -7.89 25.20
C ALA A 72 6.44 -6.48 25.21
N GLY A 73 7.25 -6.16 24.21
CA GLY A 73 7.67 -4.77 24.00
C GLY A 73 6.46 -3.98 23.58
N VAL A 74 6.17 -2.89 24.27
CA VAL A 74 5.16 -1.91 23.84
C VAL A 74 5.89 -0.88 23.01
N GLY A 75 5.60 -0.81 21.71
CA GLY A 75 6.08 0.27 20.86
C GLY A 75 5.29 1.55 21.15
N HIS A 76 5.93 2.69 20.95
CA HIS A 76 5.33 4.00 21.16
C HIS A 76 5.74 4.97 20.06
N MET A 77 4.82 5.84 19.64
CA MET A 77 5.10 6.95 18.75
C MET A 77 4.18 8.14 19.07
N PRO A 78 4.70 9.38 19.19
CA PRO A 78 3.87 10.57 19.21
C PRO A 78 3.15 10.75 17.86
N LEU A 79 1.93 11.28 17.90
CA LEU A 79 1.11 11.55 16.72
C LEU A 79 0.70 13.01 16.71
N LEU A 80 0.57 13.56 15.49
CA LEU A 80 0.10 14.92 15.25
C LEU A 80 -1.30 14.88 14.65
N ALA A 81 -2.25 15.55 15.29
CA ALA A 81 -3.63 15.64 14.87
C ALA A 81 -4.07 17.10 14.71
N VAL A 82 -5.26 17.28 14.15
CA VAL A 82 -5.90 18.59 14.01
C VAL A 82 -7.31 18.48 14.58
N SER A 83 -7.70 19.45 15.39
CA SER A 83 -9.04 19.58 15.93
C SER A 83 -9.73 20.78 15.29
N GLN A 84 -11.03 20.62 14.98
CA GLN A 84 -11.84 21.74 14.51
C GLN A 84 -12.44 22.48 15.71
N THR A 85 -12.11 23.75 15.84
CA THR A 85 -12.66 24.67 16.85
C THR A 85 -13.61 25.67 16.19
N LYS A 86 -14.24 26.54 16.98
CA LYS A 86 -15.10 27.61 16.45
C LYS A 86 -14.34 28.68 15.67
N ASP A 87 -13.04 28.83 15.96
CA ASP A 87 -12.18 29.88 15.43
C ASP A 87 -11.22 29.36 14.35
N GLY A 88 -11.39 28.11 13.91
CA GLY A 88 -10.56 27.45 12.89
C GLY A 88 -10.00 26.11 13.35
N TYR A 89 -8.96 25.64 12.67
CA TYR A 89 -8.25 24.41 13.01
C TYR A 89 -7.14 24.68 14.04
N GLU A 90 -7.02 23.82 15.04
CA GLU A 90 -5.97 23.86 16.06
C GLU A 90 -5.22 22.53 16.09
N GLY A 91 -3.90 22.60 16.30
CA GLY A 91 -3.08 21.40 16.44
C GLY A 91 -3.43 20.63 17.71
N SER A 92 -3.38 19.30 17.66
CA SER A 92 -3.60 18.43 18.82
C SER A 92 -2.55 17.33 18.88
N SER A 93 -2.20 16.92 20.09
CA SER A 93 -1.31 15.79 20.35
C SER A 93 -2.06 14.49 20.55
N ALA A 94 -1.49 13.42 20.02
CA ALA A 94 -1.90 12.06 20.32
C ALA A 94 -0.68 11.15 20.52
N HIS A 95 -0.92 9.98 21.09
CA HIS A 95 0.10 8.95 21.31
C HIS A 95 -0.41 7.61 20.79
N LEU A 96 0.39 6.98 19.95
CA LEU A 96 0.20 5.63 19.46
C LEU A 96 1.02 4.66 20.30
N TYR A 97 0.39 3.58 20.72
CA TYR A 97 1.04 2.41 21.29
C TYR A 97 0.71 1.19 20.46
N LEU A 98 1.66 0.27 20.37
CA LEU A 98 1.46 -1.00 19.68
C LEU A 98 2.01 -2.14 20.52
N GLU A 99 1.23 -3.22 20.60
CA GLU A 99 1.67 -4.54 21.06
C GLU A 99 1.45 -5.56 19.95
N ILE A 100 2.45 -6.41 19.71
CA ILE A 100 2.38 -7.49 18.73
C ILE A 100 2.55 -8.81 19.47
N THR A 101 1.61 -9.73 19.27
CA THR A 101 1.66 -11.08 19.87
C THR A 101 1.43 -12.14 18.83
N PRO A 102 1.99 -13.36 18.97
CA PRO A 102 1.62 -14.48 18.10
C PRO A 102 0.09 -14.69 18.08
N GLY A 103 -0.49 -14.82 16.88
CA GLY A 103 -1.93 -14.71 16.69
C GLY A 103 -2.42 -15.24 15.34
N THR A 104 -3.56 -14.73 14.89
CA THR A 104 -4.24 -15.16 13.65
C THR A 104 -4.55 -13.98 12.73
N GLY A 105 -3.73 -12.93 12.75
CA GLY A 105 -3.93 -11.75 11.91
C GLY A 105 -5.00 -10.78 12.43
N ARG A 106 -5.36 -10.79 13.71
CA ARG A 106 -6.40 -9.88 14.22
C ARG A 106 -5.83 -8.48 14.49
N VAL A 107 -6.63 -7.47 14.18
CA VAL A 107 -6.30 -6.07 14.45
C VAL A 107 -7.29 -5.52 15.48
N PHE A 108 -6.78 -5.16 16.65
CA PHE A 108 -7.52 -4.51 17.72
C PHE A 108 -7.11 -3.04 17.77
N ILE A 109 -8.09 -2.16 17.86
CA ILE A 109 -7.89 -0.72 17.91
C ILE A 109 -8.65 -0.20 19.12
N GLU A 110 -7.92 0.25 20.12
CA GLU A 110 -8.48 0.92 21.29
C GLU A 110 -8.17 2.41 21.19
N THR A 111 -9.20 3.25 21.17
CA THR A 111 -9.02 4.70 21.09
C THR A 111 -9.69 5.41 22.26
N TYR A 112 -9.01 6.45 22.77
CA TYR A 112 -9.59 7.37 23.75
C TYR A 112 -9.20 8.81 23.40
N PRO A 113 -10.18 9.68 23.10
CA PRO A 113 -11.61 9.39 22.93
C PRO A 113 -11.94 8.57 21.67
N LEU A 114 -13.22 8.32 21.41
CA LEU A 114 -13.68 7.52 20.28
C LEU A 114 -13.16 8.05 18.94
N THR A 115 -12.74 7.13 18.07
CA THR A 115 -12.32 7.41 16.68
C THR A 115 -13.44 7.26 15.67
N LYS A 116 -13.32 7.98 14.56
CA LYS A 116 -14.12 7.76 13.35
C LYS A 116 -13.73 6.45 12.63
N LEU A 117 -14.54 6.05 11.63
CA LEU A 117 -14.35 4.82 10.85
C LEU A 117 -13.04 4.84 10.02
N ASP A 118 -12.69 6.00 9.48
CA ASP A 118 -11.48 6.26 8.69
C ASP A 118 -10.18 5.80 9.39
N THR A 119 -10.03 6.08 10.67
CA THR A 119 -8.85 5.72 11.48
C THR A 119 -8.74 4.20 11.59
N GLN A 120 -9.88 3.50 11.67
CA GLN A 120 -9.90 2.05 11.76
C GLN A 120 -9.53 1.36 10.44
N ILE A 121 -9.92 1.94 9.31
CA ILE A 121 -9.54 1.47 7.97
C ILE A 121 -8.06 1.74 7.73
N SER A 122 -7.62 2.99 7.96
CA SER A 122 -6.23 3.41 7.82
C SER A 122 -5.27 2.57 8.66
N THR A 123 -5.63 2.25 9.91
CA THR A 123 -4.79 1.40 10.79
C THR A 123 -4.63 -0.02 10.25
N ARG A 124 -5.71 -0.61 9.71
CA ARG A 124 -5.66 -1.96 9.11
C ARG A 124 -4.78 -1.95 7.87
N PHE A 125 -4.98 -0.98 6.99
CA PHE A 125 -4.19 -0.83 5.77
C PHE A 125 -2.70 -0.59 6.10
N ALA A 126 -2.40 0.31 7.03
CA ALA A 126 -1.04 0.60 7.50
C ALA A 126 -0.32 -0.64 8.03
N ARG A 127 -1.05 -1.53 8.73
CA ARG A 127 -0.52 -2.82 9.19
C ARG A 127 -0.13 -3.73 8.02
N GLU A 128 -0.97 -3.85 6.99
CA GLU A 128 -0.66 -4.68 5.82
C GLU A 128 0.58 -4.17 5.10
N ILE A 129 0.67 -2.86 4.90
CA ILE A 129 1.84 -2.23 4.26
C ILE A 129 3.11 -2.47 5.09
N ALA A 130 3.04 -2.33 6.42
CA ALA A 130 4.18 -2.57 7.29
C ALA A 130 4.66 -4.03 7.27
N CYS A 131 3.74 -4.99 7.32
CA CYS A 131 4.10 -6.41 7.22
C CYS A 131 4.73 -6.77 5.88
N LYS A 132 4.15 -6.28 4.77
CA LYS A 132 4.71 -6.52 3.44
C LYS A 132 6.11 -5.91 3.34
N TYR A 133 6.29 -4.70 3.85
CA TYR A 133 7.59 -4.04 3.89
C TYR A 133 8.64 -4.85 4.68
N ALA A 134 8.23 -5.44 5.81
CA ALA A 134 9.09 -6.26 6.67
C ALA A 134 9.25 -7.72 6.20
N ASP A 135 8.60 -8.11 5.09
CA ASP A 135 8.51 -9.50 4.61
C ASP A 135 8.01 -10.48 5.69
N VAL A 136 7.02 -10.03 6.47
CA VAL A 136 6.39 -10.80 7.56
C VAL A 136 4.96 -11.14 7.18
N ASN A 137 4.60 -12.42 7.25
CA ASN A 137 3.20 -12.82 7.14
C ASN A 137 2.45 -12.42 8.43
N CYS A 138 1.60 -11.40 8.32
CA CYS A 138 0.82 -10.85 9.43
C CYS A 138 -0.15 -11.84 10.05
N ASP A 139 -0.61 -12.86 9.33
CA ASP A 139 -1.58 -13.83 9.84
C ASP A 139 -1.02 -14.65 11.01
N ASN A 140 0.29 -14.59 11.24
CA ASN A 140 0.94 -15.21 12.39
C ASN A 140 0.90 -14.33 13.65
N TYR A 141 0.39 -13.10 13.56
CA TYR A 141 0.43 -12.12 14.65
C TYR A 141 -0.91 -11.40 14.82
N ASP A 142 -1.26 -11.10 16.06
CA ASP A 142 -2.31 -10.15 16.41
C ASP A 142 -1.68 -8.82 16.82
N PHE A 143 -2.30 -7.73 16.39
CA PHE A 143 -1.82 -6.36 16.58
C PHE A 143 -2.81 -5.59 17.45
N PHE A 144 -2.32 -5.00 18.53
CA PHE A 144 -3.10 -4.20 19.47
C PHE A 144 -2.63 -2.76 19.39
N TYR A 145 -3.35 -1.94 18.64
CA TYR A 145 -3.11 -0.51 18.53
C TYR A 145 -3.90 0.23 19.59
N THR A 146 -3.24 1.07 20.38
CA THR A 146 -3.89 1.97 21.32
C THR A 146 -3.56 3.41 20.95
N ILE A 147 -4.59 4.24 20.73
CA ILE A 147 -4.42 5.67 20.45
C ILE A 147 -5.03 6.47 21.59
N ARG A 148 -4.23 7.34 22.22
CA ARG A 148 -4.69 8.29 23.25
C ARG A 148 -4.48 9.71 22.74
N ALA A 149 -5.52 10.53 22.70
CA ALA A 149 -5.40 11.95 22.37
C ALA A 149 -6.04 12.84 23.42
N ASP A 150 -5.59 14.08 23.46
CA ASP A 150 -6.13 15.11 24.36
C ASP A 150 -7.34 15.84 23.75
N SER A 151 -7.56 15.72 22.43
CA SER A 151 -8.70 16.27 21.70
C SER A 151 -9.95 15.39 21.75
N SER A 152 -11.14 15.98 21.57
CA SER A 152 -12.45 15.35 21.78
C SER A 152 -12.85 14.22 20.82
N ILE A 153 -12.38 14.21 19.56
CA ILE A 153 -12.58 13.14 18.57
C ILE A 153 -11.33 13.03 17.69
N ILE A 154 -10.86 11.80 17.45
CA ILE A 154 -9.74 11.51 16.54
C ILE A 154 -10.30 10.96 15.22
N GLY A 155 -9.82 11.46 14.09
CA GLY A 155 -10.24 11.01 12.76
C GLY A 155 -9.18 11.24 11.69
N GLY A 156 -9.38 10.63 10.54
CA GLY A 156 -8.59 10.76 9.32
C GLY A 156 -7.46 9.74 9.16
N PRO A 157 -6.96 9.56 7.92
CA PRO A 157 -5.87 8.64 7.60
C PRO A 157 -4.47 9.14 7.97
N SER A 158 -4.36 10.35 8.53
CA SER A 158 -3.08 11.07 8.64
C SER A 158 -2.05 10.45 9.61
N ALA A 159 -2.44 9.41 10.35
CA ALA A 159 -1.56 8.60 11.18
C ALA A 159 -1.05 7.34 10.46
N GLY A 160 -1.48 7.06 9.22
CA GLY A 160 -1.13 5.84 8.49
C GLY A 160 0.37 5.62 8.38
N ALA A 161 1.14 6.66 8.02
CA ALA A 161 2.60 6.59 7.94
C ALA A 161 3.26 6.27 9.30
N ALA A 162 2.76 6.91 10.37
CA ALA A 162 3.24 6.70 11.74
C ALA A 162 2.97 5.26 12.23
N ILE A 163 1.75 4.78 11.97
CA ILE A 163 1.33 3.42 12.30
C ILE A 163 2.22 2.42 11.56
N SER A 164 2.41 2.58 10.25
CA SER A 164 3.26 1.69 9.47
C SER A 164 4.71 1.68 9.97
N ALA A 165 5.30 2.85 10.23
CA ALA A 165 6.66 2.96 10.73
C ALA A 165 6.84 2.31 12.11
N LEU A 166 5.90 2.53 13.04
CA LEU A 166 5.93 1.87 14.35
C LEU A 166 5.80 0.35 14.23
N THR A 167 4.90 -0.12 13.36
CA THR A 167 4.70 -1.55 13.12
C THR A 167 5.94 -2.22 12.53
N VAL A 168 6.56 -1.62 11.51
CA VAL A 168 7.84 -2.12 10.97
C VAL A 168 8.90 -2.16 12.07
N ALA A 169 9.01 -1.08 12.85
CA ALA A 169 10.01 -1.00 13.90
C ALA A 169 9.84 -2.09 14.95
N MET A 170 8.60 -2.41 15.34
CA MET A 170 8.34 -3.50 16.28
C MET A 170 8.60 -4.88 15.68
N LEU A 171 8.23 -5.11 14.42
CA LEU A 171 8.47 -6.39 13.74
C LEU A 171 9.97 -6.66 13.53
N GLU A 172 10.74 -5.62 13.21
CA GLU A 172 12.19 -5.72 12.96
C GLU A 172 13.03 -5.43 14.22
N ASN A 173 12.39 -5.18 15.37
CA ASN A 173 13.04 -4.83 16.64
C ASN A 173 14.01 -3.64 16.52
N ILE A 174 13.54 -2.59 15.85
CA ILE A 174 14.18 -1.29 15.66
C ILE A 174 13.67 -0.32 16.73
N ASN A 175 14.58 0.42 17.36
CA ASN A 175 14.21 1.51 18.26
C ASN A 175 14.03 2.79 17.45
N LEU A 176 12.87 3.44 17.59
CA LEU A 176 12.59 4.74 17.01
C LEU A 176 12.97 5.85 17.99
N ASP A 177 13.46 6.97 17.46
CA ASP A 177 13.74 8.17 18.24
C ASP A 177 12.42 8.87 18.62
N GLU A 178 12.13 8.99 19.93
CA GLU A 178 10.91 9.63 20.45
C GLU A 178 10.88 11.16 20.21
N ASP A 179 12.01 11.77 19.86
CA ASP A 179 12.10 13.20 19.50
C ASP A 179 11.73 13.45 18.02
N ILE A 180 11.37 12.41 17.27
CA ILE A 180 10.97 12.46 15.86
C ILE A 180 9.52 11.97 15.74
N THR A 181 8.72 12.66 14.93
CA THR A 181 7.34 12.25 14.62
C THR A 181 7.09 12.37 13.12
N ILE A 182 6.03 11.71 12.64
CA ILE A 182 5.59 11.79 11.26
C ILE A 182 4.08 12.05 11.18
N THR A 183 3.67 12.79 10.15
CA THR A 183 2.28 12.84 9.69
C THR A 183 2.24 12.55 8.20
N GLY A 184 1.22 11.82 7.77
CA GLY A 184 1.10 11.37 6.39
C GLY A 184 0.16 10.19 6.32
N THR A 185 -0.56 10.08 5.21
CA THR A 185 -1.26 8.83 4.93
C THR A 185 -0.25 7.79 4.45
N ILE A 186 -0.69 6.53 4.35
CA ILE A 186 0.10 5.47 3.74
C ILE A 186 -0.66 4.92 2.55
N ASN A 187 0.03 4.74 1.43
CA ASN A 187 -0.47 4.15 0.20
C ASN A 187 0.22 2.81 -0.08
N SER A 188 -0.34 2.08 -1.05
CA SER A 188 0.22 0.81 -1.52
C SER A 188 1.69 0.98 -1.91
N GLY A 189 2.54 0.01 -1.57
CA GLY A 189 3.99 0.13 -1.82
C GLY A 189 4.75 0.98 -0.79
N GLY A 190 4.13 1.36 0.33
CA GLY A 190 4.84 2.04 1.44
C GLY A 190 5.00 3.53 1.26
N ILE A 191 4.19 4.16 0.41
CA ILE A 191 4.35 5.56 0.02
C ILE A 191 3.61 6.49 0.96
N ILE A 192 4.26 7.58 1.35
CA ILE A 192 3.69 8.57 2.26
C ILE A 192 2.85 9.57 1.45
N GLY A 193 1.56 9.60 1.74
CA GLY A 193 0.60 10.47 1.05
C GLY A 193 0.31 11.78 1.81
N PRO A 194 -0.21 12.78 1.09
CA PRO A 194 -0.48 14.14 1.57
C PRO A 194 -1.55 14.18 2.68
N VAL A 195 -1.49 15.19 3.54
CA VAL A 195 -2.46 15.41 4.63
C VAL A 195 -2.73 16.89 4.84
N GLY A 196 -3.94 17.23 5.32
CA GLY A 196 -4.27 18.60 5.70
C GLY A 196 -3.67 19.04 7.04
N GLY A 197 -3.64 20.36 7.25
CA GLY A 197 -3.31 21.02 8.51
C GLY A 197 -1.88 20.86 8.99
N LEU A 198 -0.91 20.86 8.06
CA LEU A 198 0.51 20.65 8.39
C LEU A 198 1.07 21.77 9.28
N LYS A 199 0.66 23.02 9.10
CA LYS A 199 1.07 24.16 9.94
C LYS A 199 0.63 23.96 11.40
N GLU A 200 -0.62 23.58 11.61
CA GLU A 200 -1.20 23.29 12.92
C GLU A 200 -0.51 22.10 13.58
N LYS A 201 -0.20 21.06 12.82
CA LYS A 201 0.55 19.88 13.28
C LYS A 201 1.98 20.23 13.70
N ILE A 202 2.67 21.10 12.98
CA ILE A 202 4.01 21.60 13.37
C ILE A 202 3.92 22.39 14.69
N ASN A 203 2.85 23.18 14.89
CA ASN A 203 2.63 23.85 16.18
C ASN A 203 2.46 22.83 17.32
N ALA A 204 1.62 21.81 17.13
CA ALA A 204 1.43 20.74 18.12
C ALA A 204 2.74 20.00 18.44
N ALA A 205 3.57 19.74 17.43
CA ALA A 205 4.89 19.14 17.62
C ALA A 205 5.80 20.02 18.52
N SER A 206 5.73 21.34 18.39
CA SER A 206 6.51 22.29 19.20
C SER A 206 6.09 22.22 20.66
N GLU A 207 4.78 22.15 20.91
CA GLU A 207 4.20 22.01 22.25
C GLU A 207 4.59 20.68 22.92
N LEU A 208 4.65 19.60 22.11
CA LEU A 208 5.16 18.29 22.53
C LEU A 208 6.69 18.24 22.70
N LYS A 209 7.41 19.32 22.37
CA LYS A 209 8.89 19.40 22.38
C LYS A 209 9.57 18.38 21.46
N ILE A 210 8.88 18.00 20.39
CA ILE A 210 9.44 17.20 19.30
C ILE A 210 10.49 18.04 18.57
N LYS A 211 11.60 17.42 18.18
CA LYS A 211 12.72 18.10 17.50
C LYS A 211 12.63 18.01 15.99
N LYS A 212 12.03 16.95 15.46
CA LYS A 212 11.91 16.72 14.02
C LYS A 212 10.52 16.23 13.64
N VAL A 213 9.92 16.84 12.61
CA VAL A 213 8.65 16.41 12.02
C VAL A 213 8.88 16.00 10.59
N LEU A 214 8.49 14.77 10.27
CA LEU A 214 8.48 14.25 8.91
C LEU A 214 7.12 14.54 8.28
N ILE A 215 7.12 15.13 7.08
CA ILE A 215 5.92 15.49 6.32
C ILE A 215 5.96 14.83 4.93
N PRO A 216 4.82 14.63 4.26
CA PRO A 216 4.80 14.02 2.93
C PRO A 216 5.58 14.86 1.91
N ALA A 217 6.30 14.20 1.01
CA ALA A 217 7.04 14.90 -0.05
C ALA A 217 6.11 15.69 -0.98
N GLY A 218 6.54 16.90 -1.36
CA GLY A 218 5.76 17.83 -2.19
C GLY A 218 4.79 18.70 -1.40
N THR A 219 4.85 18.70 -0.06
CA THR A 219 3.93 19.46 0.81
C THR A 219 4.60 20.57 1.61
N ARG A 220 5.89 20.86 1.31
CA ARG A 220 6.66 21.94 1.96
C ARG A 220 6.01 23.33 1.85
N PHE A 221 5.42 23.66 0.71
CA PHE A 221 4.84 24.98 0.46
C PHE A 221 3.32 24.92 0.67
N LEU A 222 2.80 25.75 1.57
CA LEU A 222 1.36 25.86 1.85
C LEU A 222 0.83 27.24 1.48
N LYS A 223 -0.31 27.28 0.78
CA LYS A 223 -1.03 28.52 0.47
C LYS A 223 -2.11 28.82 1.52
N GLU A 224 -2.06 30.02 2.11
CA GLU A 224 -3.13 30.55 2.99
C GLU A 224 -4.16 31.39 2.22
N GLU A 225 -5.31 31.65 2.87
CA GLU A 225 -6.44 32.44 2.31
C GLU A 225 -6.03 33.83 1.80
N ASP A 226 -4.96 34.41 2.34
CA ASP A 226 -4.40 35.71 1.93
C ASP A 226 -3.49 35.66 0.68
N ASN A 227 -3.43 34.55 -0.06
CA ASN A 227 -2.43 34.28 -1.13
C ASN A 227 -0.97 34.35 -0.63
N LYS A 228 -0.74 34.13 0.67
CA LYS A 228 0.62 33.99 1.22
C LYS A 228 1.02 32.53 1.18
N THR A 229 2.24 32.30 0.71
CA THR A 229 2.85 30.97 0.69
C THR A 229 3.81 30.85 1.86
N ILE A 230 3.59 29.81 2.67
CA ILE A 230 4.41 29.48 3.83
C ILE A 230 5.30 28.31 3.44
N ASP A 231 6.61 28.52 3.58
CA ASP A 231 7.57 27.42 3.57
C ASP A 231 7.58 26.76 4.96
N LEU A 232 7.08 25.53 5.03
CA LEU A 232 6.99 24.76 6.28
C LEU A 232 8.36 24.45 6.90
N VAL A 233 9.42 24.39 6.09
CA VAL A 233 10.78 24.19 6.60
C VAL A 233 11.26 25.43 7.33
N GLU A 234 11.03 26.62 6.75
CA GLU A 234 11.35 27.89 7.42
C GLU A 234 10.49 28.09 8.66
N TYR A 235 9.17 27.87 8.54
CA TYR A 235 8.23 27.95 9.66
C TYR A 235 8.60 27.00 10.81
N GLY A 236 8.99 25.77 10.50
CA GLY A 236 9.49 24.80 11.47
C GLY A 236 10.71 25.32 12.22
N ASN A 237 11.68 25.90 11.50
CA ASN A 237 12.89 26.46 12.11
C ASN A 237 12.57 27.60 13.09
N GLU A 238 11.60 28.47 12.78
CA GLU A 238 11.11 29.50 13.70
C GLU A 238 10.53 28.89 15.00
N LYS A 239 9.95 27.69 14.91
CA LYS A 239 9.41 26.92 16.04
C LYS A 239 10.42 25.97 16.68
N SER A 240 11.70 26.05 16.30
CA SER A 240 12.77 25.14 16.74
C SER A 240 12.51 23.66 16.40
N ILE A 241 11.88 23.41 15.26
CA ILE A 241 11.57 22.08 14.71
C ILE A 241 12.25 21.91 13.36
N SER A 242 12.97 20.82 13.17
CA SER A 242 13.45 20.40 11.85
C SER A 242 12.29 19.74 11.08
N VAL A 243 11.89 20.30 9.96
CA VAL A 243 10.87 19.69 9.07
C VAL A 243 11.57 19.02 7.90
N VAL A 244 11.21 17.78 7.60
CA VAL A 244 11.83 16.98 6.52
C VAL A 244 10.74 16.31 5.68
N GLU A 245 10.85 16.43 4.37
CA GLU A 245 9.97 15.76 3.42
C GLU A 245 10.41 14.29 3.23
N VAL A 246 9.44 13.37 3.32
CA VAL A 246 9.64 11.93 3.14
C VAL A 246 8.67 11.36 2.13
N SER A 247 9.14 10.43 1.30
CA SER A 247 8.40 9.90 0.15
C SER A 247 7.75 8.56 0.46
N ASP A 248 8.39 7.75 1.31
CA ASP A 248 8.05 6.36 1.58
C ASP A 248 8.60 5.89 2.94
N LEU A 249 8.29 4.65 3.31
CA LEU A 249 8.76 4.05 4.56
C LEU A 249 10.28 3.92 4.67
N ASP A 250 11.04 3.82 3.55
CA ASP A 250 12.50 3.78 3.62
C ASP A 250 13.05 5.13 4.08
N ASP A 251 12.56 6.24 3.51
CA ASP A 251 12.91 7.60 3.93
C ASP A 251 12.57 7.81 5.42
N VAL A 252 11.39 7.35 5.85
CA VAL A 252 10.94 7.47 7.24
C VAL A 252 11.86 6.72 8.19
N LEU A 253 12.13 5.44 7.93
CA LEU A 253 12.98 4.63 8.78
C LEU A 253 14.43 5.12 8.77
N TYR A 254 14.91 5.66 7.64
CA TYR A 254 16.20 6.34 7.58
C TYR A 254 16.26 7.54 8.53
N GLU A 255 15.24 8.41 8.50
CA GLU A 255 15.19 9.59 9.36
C GLU A 255 15.11 9.26 10.87
N PHE A 256 14.46 8.14 11.22
CA PHE A 256 14.38 7.65 12.60
C PHE A 256 15.66 6.95 13.07
N THR A 257 16.37 6.23 12.20
CA THR A 257 17.45 5.31 12.61
C THR A 257 18.84 5.75 12.17
N GLY A 258 18.94 6.68 11.23
CA GLY A 258 20.17 7.06 10.54
C GLY A 258 20.75 5.97 9.64
N LYS A 259 20.04 4.85 9.44
CA LYS A 259 20.50 3.71 8.63
C LYS A 259 19.70 3.66 7.33
N LYS A 260 20.38 3.79 6.20
CA LYS A 260 19.75 3.49 4.92
C LYS A 260 19.61 1.98 4.82
N LYS A 261 18.39 1.50 4.53
CA LYS A 261 18.22 0.18 3.95
C LYS A 261 19.05 0.15 2.67
N GLU A 262 19.75 -0.95 2.40
CA GLU A 262 20.37 -1.14 1.09
C GLU A 262 19.25 -1.33 0.07
N ILE A 263 18.69 -0.21 -0.40
CA ILE A 263 17.82 -0.17 -1.56
C ILE A 263 18.73 -0.56 -2.71
N LYS A 264 18.52 -1.74 -3.28
CA LYS A 264 19.12 -2.05 -4.58
C LYS A 264 18.63 -0.95 -5.50
N ASN A 265 19.53 -0.19 -6.11
CA ASN A 265 19.12 0.83 -7.07
C ASN A 265 18.59 0.07 -8.29
N GLU A 266 17.28 -0.20 -8.30
CA GLU A 266 16.65 -1.07 -9.28
C GLU A 266 16.25 -0.23 -10.48
N SER A 267 16.96 -0.40 -11.59
CA SER A 267 16.50 0.16 -12.85
C SER A 267 15.21 -0.54 -13.25
N LEU A 268 14.19 0.25 -13.61
CA LEU A 268 12.96 -0.28 -14.20
C LEU A 268 13.29 -1.01 -15.50
N GLU A 269 13.15 -2.33 -15.48
CA GLU A 269 13.25 -3.19 -16.66
C GLU A 269 11.84 -3.48 -17.19
N ILE A 270 11.57 -3.04 -18.42
CA ILE A 270 10.27 -3.24 -19.06
C ILE A 270 10.16 -4.70 -19.49
N SER A 271 9.02 -5.34 -19.21
CA SER A 271 8.77 -6.71 -19.66
C SER A 271 8.79 -6.80 -21.19
N ASP A 272 9.58 -7.75 -21.72
CA ASP A 272 9.62 -8.07 -23.16
C ASP A 272 8.24 -8.53 -23.67
N GLU A 273 7.51 -9.27 -22.84
CA GLU A 273 6.15 -9.75 -23.16
C GLU A 273 5.17 -8.60 -23.24
N TYR A 274 5.22 -7.66 -22.27
CA TYR A 274 4.44 -6.44 -22.33
C TYR A 274 4.78 -5.63 -23.59
N SER A 275 6.07 -5.38 -23.83
CA SER A 275 6.54 -4.58 -24.95
C SER A 275 6.11 -5.16 -26.30
N GLY A 276 6.17 -6.49 -26.44
CA GLY A 276 5.73 -7.20 -27.65
C GLY A 276 4.24 -7.03 -27.92
N ILE A 277 3.39 -7.30 -26.92
CA ILE A 277 1.93 -7.20 -27.06
C ILE A 277 1.50 -5.74 -27.25
N MET A 278 2.05 -4.83 -26.44
CA MET A 278 1.74 -3.41 -26.49
C MET A 278 2.14 -2.79 -27.84
N LYS A 279 3.24 -3.27 -28.45
CA LYS A 279 3.64 -2.83 -29.79
C LYS A 279 2.62 -3.23 -30.84
N ILE A 280 2.15 -4.49 -30.83
CA ILE A 280 1.11 -4.97 -31.75
C ILE A 280 -0.18 -4.16 -31.55
N LEU A 281 -0.56 -3.88 -30.31
CA LEU A 281 -1.73 -3.08 -29.96
C LEU A 281 -1.60 -1.64 -30.50
N ALA A 282 -0.46 -1.00 -30.26
CA ALA A 282 -0.17 0.34 -30.75
C ALA A 282 -0.17 0.41 -32.29
N GLU A 283 0.48 -0.54 -32.96
CA GLU A 283 0.46 -0.66 -34.42
C GLU A 283 -0.98 -0.80 -34.94
N ARG A 284 -1.79 -1.65 -34.31
CA ARG A 284 -3.20 -1.86 -34.68
C ARG A 284 -4.01 -0.57 -34.59
N LEU A 285 -3.90 0.17 -33.48
CA LEU A 285 -4.65 1.42 -33.30
C LEU A 285 -4.18 2.53 -34.22
N CYS A 286 -2.86 2.70 -34.40
CA CYS A 286 -2.30 3.74 -35.27
C CYS A 286 -2.52 3.45 -36.76
N ASN A 287 -2.39 2.20 -37.20
CA ASN A 287 -2.74 1.81 -38.57
C ASN A 287 -4.22 2.10 -38.87
N LYS A 288 -5.10 1.89 -37.89
CA LYS A 288 -6.50 2.26 -38.03
C LYS A 288 -6.68 3.78 -38.13
N SER A 289 -5.89 4.59 -37.40
CA SER A 289 -5.92 6.05 -37.53
C SER A 289 -5.58 6.50 -38.94
N TYR A 290 -4.53 5.92 -39.53
CA TYR A 290 -4.14 6.22 -40.92
C TYR A 290 -5.21 5.80 -41.92
N ALA A 291 -5.83 4.62 -41.74
CA ALA A 291 -6.90 4.15 -42.60
C ALA A 291 -8.15 5.05 -42.52
N LEU A 292 -8.55 5.47 -41.32
CA LEU A 292 -9.69 6.38 -41.13
C LEU A 292 -9.40 7.78 -41.68
N LYS A 293 -8.17 8.27 -41.52
CA LYS A 293 -7.73 9.52 -42.15
C LYS A 293 -7.86 9.45 -43.67
N GLU A 294 -7.39 8.38 -44.29
CA GLU A 294 -7.48 8.20 -45.74
C GLU A 294 -8.94 8.11 -46.23
N GLU A 295 -9.81 7.42 -45.47
CA GLU A 295 -11.25 7.35 -45.74
C GLU A 295 -11.90 8.74 -45.66
N PHE A 296 -11.61 9.51 -44.62
CA PHE A 296 -12.11 10.87 -44.45
C PHE A 296 -11.67 11.80 -45.58
N GLU A 297 -10.38 11.80 -45.95
CA GLU A 297 -9.84 12.66 -47.03
C GLU A 297 -10.48 12.33 -48.39
N LYS A 298 -10.90 11.08 -48.63
CA LYS A 298 -11.65 10.71 -49.84
C LYS A 298 -13.07 11.26 -49.86
N LEU A 299 -13.70 11.39 -48.69
CA LEU A 299 -15.06 11.94 -48.55
C LEU A 299 -15.05 13.48 -48.63
N LYS A 300 -13.94 14.11 -48.23
CA LYS A 300 -13.73 15.56 -48.27
C LYS A 300 -13.74 16.10 -49.71
N THR A 301 -14.90 16.59 -50.14
CA THR A 301 -15.13 17.11 -51.51
C THR A 301 -15.37 18.63 -51.57
N GLY A 302 -15.24 19.35 -50.44
CA GLY A 302 -15.44 20.80 -50.35
C GLY A 302 -14.88 21.41 -49.06
N GLU A 303 -15.13 22.71 -48.84
CA GLU A 303 -14.80 23.39 -47.58
C GLU A 303 -15.64 22.82 -46.43
N LEU A 304 -14.96 22.54 -45.32
CA LEU A 304 -15.60 22.06 -44.09
C LEU A 304 -16.17 23.25 -43.32
N ASP A 305 -17.24 23.00 -42.57
CA ASP A 305 -17.70 23.96 -41.57
C ASP A 305 -16.68 24.10 -40.42
N GLU A 306 -16.79 25.20 -39.67
CA GLU A 306 -15.84 25.56 -38.60
C GLU A 306 -15.75 24.48 -37.48
N ASN A 307 -16.86 23.81 -37.17
CA ASN A 307 -16.88 22.75 -36.15
C ASN A 307 -16.13 21.50 -36.65
N LEU A 308 -16.33 21.11 -37.90
CA LEU A 308 -15.64 19.99 -38.53
C LEU A 308 -14.14 20.27 -38.69
N ILE A 309 -13.75 21.52 -38.96
CA ILE A 309 -12.34 21.94 -38.99
C ILE A 309 -11.69 21.69 -37.63
N GLN A 310 -12.34 22.09 -36.53
CA GLN A 310 -11.77 21.88 -35.19
C GLN A 310 -11.61 20.39 -34.85
N ILE A 311 -12.57 19.55 -35.25
CA ILE A 311 -12.48 18.10 -35.07
C ILE A 311 -11.34 17.51 -35.92
N GLU A 312 -11.18 17.97 -37.17
CA GLU A 312 -10.09 17.55 -38.07
C GLU A 312 -8.71 17.94 -37.51
N GLU A 313 -8.54 19.18 -37.04
CA GLU A 313 -7.29 19.64 -36.42
C GLU A 313 -6.93 18.81 -35.19
N ASN A 314 -7.91 18.53 -34.34
CA ASN A 314 -7.72 17.66 -33.18
C ASN A 314 -7.32 16.24 -33.60
N ALA A 315 -7.95 15.69 -34.63
CA ALA A 315 -7.61 14.37 -35.17
C ALA A 315 -6.18 14.32 -35.72
N LYS A 316 -5.75 15.36 -36.44
CA LYS A 316 -4.38 15.49 -36.98
C LYS A 316 -3.34 15.60 -35.87
N ASN A 317 -3.56 16.49 -34.89
CA ASN A 317 -2.67 16.65 -33.75
C ASN A 317 -2.49 15.32 -32.99
N LEU A 318 -3.59 14.61 -32.70
CA LEU A 318 -3.53 13.30 -32.05
C LEU A 318 -2.80 12.25 -32.90
N THR A 319 -2.94 12.29 -34.21
CA THR A 319 -2.19 11.39 -35.12
C THR A 319 -0.69 11.67 -35.04
N GLU A 320 -0.28 12.94 -35.07
CA GLU A 320 1.13 13.35 -34.98
C GLU A 320 1.74 12.99 -33.62
N LYS A 321 1.00 13.21 -32.52
CA LYS A 321 1.42 12.76 -31.18
C LYS A 321 1.57 11.24 -31.10
N GLY A 322 0.62 10.50 -31.70
CA GLY A 322 0.67 9.04 -31.78
C GLY A 322 1.90 8.53 -32.53
N GLU A 323 2.20 9.11 -33.69
CA GLU A 323 3.39 8.78 -34.49
C GLU A 323 4.69 9.11 -33.75
N ALA A 324 4.76 10.30 -33.14
CA ALA A 324 5.92 10.72 -32.35
C ALA A 324 6.16 9.80 -31.15
N ALA A 325 5.11 9.40 -30.43
CA ALA A 325 5.17 8.46 -29.32
C ALA A 325 5.61 7.07 -29.78
N PHE A 326 5.07 6.58 -30.91
CA PHE A 326 5.44 5.27 -31.47
C PHE A 326 6.93 5.23 -31.85
N ASN A 327 7.42 6.29 -32.51
CA ASN A 327 8.83 6.42 -32.90
C ASN A 327 9.78 6.53 -31.69
N LYS A 328 9.30 7.05 -30.55
CA LYS A 328 10.02 7.07 -29.27
C LYS A 328 9.91 5.76 -28.47
N ASN A 329 9.20 4.76 -28.99
CA ASN A 329 8.91 3.50 -28.31
C ASN A 329 8.13 3.67 -26.99
N THR A 330 7.31 4.73 -26.86
CA THR A 330 6.31 4.88 -25.81
C THR A 330 4.98 4.36 -26.35
N LEU A 331 4.81 3.04 -26.27
CA LEU A 331 3.81 2.27 -27.02
C LEU A 331 2.38 2.51 -26.53
N TYR A 332 2.16 2.60 -25.22
CA TYR A 332 0.85 2.91 -24.66
C TYR A 332 0.45 4.36 -24.91
N SER A 333 1.38 5.30 -24.81
CA SER A 333 1.10 6.69 -25.22
C SER A 333 0.70 6.77 -26.70
N ALA A 334 1.41 6.04 -27.58
CA ALA A 334 1.07 5.96 -29.00
C ALA A 334 -0.34 5.38 -29.21
N ALA A 335 -0.63 4.24 -28.59
CA ALA A 335 -1.95 3.61 -28.62
C ALA A 335 -3.07 4.55 -28.17
N SER A 336 -2.86 5.29 -27.08
CA SER A 336 -3.83 6.24 -26.52
C SER A 336 -4.09 7.43 -27.43
N PHE A 337 -3.04 8.04 -27.99
CA PHE A 337 -3.21 9.14 -28.96
C PHE A 337 -3.87 8.67 -30.26
N CYS A 338 -3.47 7.51 -30.78
CA CYS A 338 -4.08 6.92 -31.97
C CYS A 338 -5.55 6.52 -31.73
N PHE A 339 -5.90 6.00 -30.55
CA PHE A 339 -7.30 5.81 -30.15
C PHE A 339 -8.08 7.13 -30.19
N GLY A 340 -7.53 8.19 -29.60
CA GLY A 340 -8.12 9.53 -29.65
C GLY A 340 -8.36 9.97 -31.11
N ALA A 341 -7.35 9.84 -31.98
CA ALA A 341 -7.49 10.16 -33.40
C ALA A 341 -8.57 9.31 -34.10
N ASN A 342 -8.68 8.02 -33.78
CA ASN A 342 -9.68 7.12 -34.35
C ASN A 342 -11.10 7.61 -34.06
N THR A 343 -11.38 8.01 -32.81
CA THR A 343 -12.71 8.52 -32.43
C THR A 343 -13.09 9.75 -33.24
N LYS A 344 -12.14 10.68 -33.47
CA LYS A 344 -12.37 11.92 -34.21
C LYS A 344 -12.55 11.69 -35.71
N TYR A 345 -11.70 10.89 -36.35
CA TYR A 345 -11.90 10.55 -37.76
C TYR A 345 -13.17 9.75 -38.00
N LYS A 346 -13.53 8.82 -37.10
CA LYS A 346 -14.78 8.05 -37.19
C LYS A 346 -16.00 8.97 -37.12
N GLN A 347 -15.99 9.93 -36.19
CA GLN A 347 -17.02 10.95 -36.07
C GLN A 347 -17.14 11.78 -37.36
N LEU A 348 -16.02 12.26 -37.89
CA LEU A 348 -15.99 13.03 -39.14
C LEU A 348 -16.58 12.23 -40.30
N ILE A 349 -16.15 10.98 -40.50
CA ILE A 349 -16.65 10.11 -41.56
C ILE A 349 -18.18 9.98 -41.49
N PHE A 350 -18.73 9.72 -40.30
CA PHE A 350 -20.17 9.58 -40.12
C PHE A 350 -20.94 10.89 -40.38
N LEU A 351 -20.38 12.04 -39.96
CA LEU A 351 -20.96 13.35 -40.27
C LEU A 351 -20.95 13.64 -41.78
N MET A 352 -19.89 13.26 -42.49
CA MET A 352 -19.79 13.44 -43.94
C MET A 352 -20.70 12.50 -44.75
N GLN A 353 -21.10 11.36 -44.16
CA GLN A 353 -21.99 10.40 -44.80
C GLN A 353 -23.48 10.78 -44.71
N ASP A 354 -23.82 11.88 -44.03
CA ASP A 354 -25.21 12.34 -43.82
C ASP A 354 -26.13 11.21 -43.34
N MET A 355 -25.66 10.47 -42.32
CA MET A 355 -26.34 9.28 -41.81
C MET A 355 -27.75 9.61 -41.32
N LYS A 356 -28.75 8.87 -41.80
CA LYS A 356 -30.13 9.06 -41.35
C LYS A 356 -30.33 8.38 -40.01
N LYS A 357 -31.36 8.82 -39.27
CA LYS A 357 -31.77 8.22 -37.99
C LYS A 357 -31.88 6.68 -38.03
N LYS A 358 -32.34 6.12 -39.15
CA LYS A 358 -32.42 4.68 -39.34
C LYS A 358 -31.04 4.01 -39.41
N ASP A 359 -30.10 4.62 -40.12
CA ASP A 359 -28.74 4.08 -40.30
C ASP A 359 -27.98 4.10 -38.97
N ILE A 360 -28.16 5.17 -38.18
CA ILE A 360 -27.60 5.30 -36.83
C ILE A 360 -28.19 4.23 -35.91
N ALA A 361 -29.52 4.06 -35.89
CA ALA A 361 -30.17 3.04 -35.07
C ALA A 361 -29.75 1.61 -35.42
N GLU A 362 -29.55 1.32 -36.71
CA GLU A 362 -29.04 0.03 -37.18
C GLU A 362 -27.59 -0.21 -36.71
N LYS A 363 -26.75 0.83 -36.75
CA LYS A 363 -25.36 0.77 -36.29
C LYS A 363 -25.24 0.63 -34.77
N ILE A 364 -26.07 1.34 -33.99
CA ILE A 364 -26.22 1.16 -32.53
C ILE A 364 -26.51 -0.30 -32.23
N LYS A 365 -27.55 -0.87 -32.85
CA LYS A 365 -27.94 -2.26 -32.62
C LYS A 365 -26.84 -3.24 -32.99
N SER A 366 -26.23 -3.09 -34.17
CA SER A 366 -25.15 -3.96 -34.63
C SER A 366 -23.95 -3.91 -33.67
N THR A 367 -23.59 -2.73 -33.18
CA THR A 367 -22.44 -2.57 -32.27
C THR A 367 -22.72 -3.23 -30.91
N ARG A 368 -23.92 -3.05 -30.37
CA ARG A 368 -24.38 -3.70 -29.13
C ARG A 368 -24.39 -5.23 -29.25
N ASP A 369 -24.86 -5.75 -30.39
CA ASP A 369 -24.85 -7.20 -30.66
C ASP A 369 -23.40 -7.75 -30.72
N GLU A 370 -22.48 -7.03 -31.35
CA GLU A 370 -21.06 -7.41 -31.39
C GLU A 370 -20.38 -7.35 -30.02
N ILE A 371 -20.69 -6.34 -29.18
CA ILE A 371 -20.16 -6.22 -27.82
C ILE A 371 -20.60 -7.41 -26.99
N LYS A 372 -21.90 -7.75 -27.05
CA LYS A 372 -22.44 -8.89 -26.31
C LYS A 372 -21.83 -10.22 -26.72
N ASP A 373 -21.62 -10.44 -28.02
CA ASP A 373 -20.96 -11.63 -28.54
C ASP A 373 -19.52 -11.72 -28.01
N PHE A 374 -18.76 -10.63 -28.12
CA PHE A 374 -17.39 -10.56 -27.62
C PHE A 374 -17.28 -10.75 -26.10
N ASP A 375 -18.14 -10.09 -25.32
CA ASP A 375 -18.17 -10.22 -23.85
C ASP A 375 -18.43 -11.66 -23.41
N SER A 376 -19.34 -12.36 -24.12
CA SER A 376 -19.64 -13.77 -23.84
C SER A 376 -18.48 -14.73 -24.13
N GLY A 377 -17.52 -14.31 -24.96
CA GLY A 377 -16.32 -15.05 -25.33
C GLY A 377 -15.11 -14.80 -24.42
N LEU A 378 -15.20 -13.87 -23.45
CA LEU A 378 -14.11 -13.59 -22.53
C LEU A 378 -13.83 -14.77 -21.59
N PRO A 379 -12.56 -14.97 -21.17
CA PRO A 379 -12.21 -16.09 -20.31
C PRO A 379 -12.89 -15.98 -18.95
N PHE A 380 -13.54 -17.06 -18.51
CA PHE A 380 -14.21 -17.16 -17.20
C PHE A 380 -13.24 -17.29 -16.01
N LYS A 381 -11.95 -17.56 -16.27
CA LYS A 381 -10.95 -17.77 -15.23
C LYS A 381 -9.63 -17.13 -15.64
N TYR A 382 -9.11 -16.29 -14.76
CA TYR A 382 -7.77 -15.73 -14.83
C TYR A 382 -6.90 -16.34 -13.72
N GLU A 383 -5.60 -16.50 -13.97
CA GLU A 383 -4.68 -17.15 -13.01
C GLU A 383 -3.52 -16.23 -12.59
N THR A 384 -3.27 -15.15 -13.33
CA THR A 384 -2.20 -14.18 -13.04
C THR A 384 -2.75 -12.78 -12.77
N ILE A 385 -1.97 -11.92 -12.11
CA ILE A 385 -2.32 -10.48 -11.97
C ILE A 385 -2.49 -9.82 -13.33
N THR A 386 -1.68 -10.20 -14.32
CA THR A 386 -1.82 -9.71 -15.70
C THR A 386 -3.16 -10.09 -16.30
N ASP A 387 -3.63 -11.32 -16.12
CA ASP A 387 -4.94 -11.74 -16.61
C ASP A 387 -6.09 -11.01 -15.89
N LEU A 388 -5.98 -10.80 -14.58
CA LEU A 388 -6.94 -10.00 -13.79
C LEU A 388 -7.01 -8.56 -14.30
N GLN A 389 -5.86 -7.92 -14.50
CA GLN A 389 -5.77 -6.58 -15.06
C GLN A 389 -6.34 -6.54 -16.49
N THR A 390 -6.00 -7.52 -17.32
CA THR A 390 -6.54 -7.61 -18.68
C THR A 390 -8.06 -7.74 -18.67
N TYR A 391 -8.61 -8.59 -17.80
CA TYR A 391 -10.05 -8.76 -17.66
C TYR A 391 -10.73 -7.45 -17.26
N ALA A 392 -10.26 -6.82 -16.18
CA ALA A 392 -10.82 -5.56 -15.68
C ALA A 392 -10.79 -4.46 -16.76
N VAL A 393 -9.66 -4.30 -17.45
CA VAL A 393 -9.47 -3.23 -18.43
C VAL A 393 -10.20 -3.47 -19.75
N VAL A 394 -10.45 -4.74 -20.11
CA VAL A 394 -11.31 -5.09 -21.24
C VAL A 394 -12.76 -4.85 -20.88
N LYS A 395 -13.23 -5.34 -19.72
CA LYS A 395 -14.61 -5.16 -19.27
C LYS A 395 -14.97 -3.71 -19.06
N GLU A 396 -14.10 -2.89 -18.47
CA GLU A 396 -14.30 -1.45 -18.35
C GLU A 396 -14.54 -0.81 -19.72
N ARG A 397 -13.74 -1.16 -20.73
CA ARG A 397 -13.91 -0.64 -22.10
C ARG A 397 -15.20 -1.08 -22.76
N LEU A 398 -15.68 -2.30 -22.46
CA LEU A 398 -16.98 -2.78 -22.96
C LEU A 398 -18.13 -2.04 -22.30
N ILE A 399 -18.08 -1.84 -20.97
CA ILE A 399 -19.07 -1.07 -20.22
C ILE A 399 -19.11 0.37 -20.73
N GLU A 400 -17.96 1.02 -20.84
CA GLU A 400 -17.86 2.38 -21.37
C GLU A 400 -18.37 2.46 -22.82
N SER A 401 -18.10 1.44 -23.64
CA SER A 401 -18.68 1.38 -24.98
C SER A 401 -20.20 1.31 -24.95
N GLU A 402 -20.81 0.49 -24.07
CA GLU A 402 -22.27 0.40 -23.92
C GLU A 402 -22.87 1.69 -23.38
N ASP A 403 -22.24 2.34 -22.40
CA ASP A 403 -22.70 3.64 -21.87
C ASP A 403 -22.80 4.70 -22.97
N TYR A 404 -21.83 4.73 -23.90
CA TYR A 404 -21.87 5.63 -25.05
C TYR A 404 -22.87 5.20 -26.15
N ILE A 405 -23.20 3.91 -26.25
CA ILE A 405 -24.30 3.43 -27.11
C ILE A 405 -25.63 3.90 -26.54
N ASP A 406 -25.83 3.78 -25.23
CA ASP A 406 -27.04 4.23 -24.55
C ASP A 406 -27.19 5.76 -24.66
N LEU A 407 -26.10 6.51 -24.46
CA LEU A 407 -26.09 7.96 -24.69
C LEU A 407 -26.42 8.32 -26.15
N SER A 408 -25.85 7.57 -27.11
CA SER A 408 -26.15 7.76 -28.53
C SER A 408 -27.62 7.50 -28.84
N GLU A 409 -28.23 6.48 -28.23
CA GLU A 409 -29.64 6.12 -28.41
C GLU A 409 -30.57 7.20 -27.81
N GLU A 410 -30.22 7.74 -26.62
CA GLU A 410 -30.93 8.84 -25.98
C GLU A 410 -30.93 10.11 -26.85
N GLN A 411 -29.75 10.53 -27.33
CA GLN A 411 -29.56 11.69 -28.21
C GLN A 411 -30.35 11.53 -29.52
N LEU A 412 -30.32 10.32 -30.11
CA LEU A 412 -31.10 9.99 -31.30
C LEU A 412 -32.61 10.10 -31.04
N GLY A 413 -33.05 9.73 -29.84
CA GLY A 413 -34.43 9.90 -29.36
C GLY A 413 -34.87 11.36 -29.32
N LYS A 414 -33.98 12.25 -28.85
CA LYS A 414 -34.20 13.71 -28.78
C LYS A 414 -34.11 14.43 -30.13
N GLY A 415 -33.55 13.78 -31.14
CA GLY A 415 -33.31 14.38 -32.47
C GLY A 415 -31.97 15.09 -32.60
N GLU A 416 -31.07 14.89 -31.63
CA GLU A 416 -29.69 15.40 -31.59
C GLU A 416 -28.79 14.49 -32.43
N ILE A 417 -28.90 14.59 -33.76
CA ILE A 417 -28.27 13.64 -34.70
C ILE A 417 -26.74 13.70 -34.64
N ASN A 418 -26.16 14.89 -34.60
CA ASN A 418 -24.70 15.07 -34.65
C ASN A 418 -24.04 14.60 -33.34
N GLU A 419 -24.69 14.87 -32.21
CA GLU A 419 -24.29 14.41 -30.89
C GLU A 419 -24.35 12.88 -30.81
N SER A 420 -25.45 12.29 -31.29
CA SER A 420 -25.62 10.83 -31.41
C SER A 420 -24.50 10.20 -32.24
N ILE A 421 -24.14 10.81 -33.38
CA ILE A 421 -23.01 10.37 -34.22
C ILE A 421 -21.69 10.40 -33.44
N GLY A 422 -21.45 11.46 -32.66
CA GLY A 422 -20.25 11.58 -31.83
C GLY A 422 -20.15 10.46 -30.80
N SER A 423 -21.23 10.21 -30.07
CA SER A 423 -21.30 9.15 -29.05
C SER A 423 -21.14 7.75 -29.66
N LEU A 424 -21.80 7.48 -30.79
CA LEU A 424 -21.67 6.22 -31.51
C LEU A 424 -20.25 6.00 -32.06
N ALA A 425 -19.62 7.03 -32.61
CA ALA A 425 -18.24 6.96 -33.09
C ALA A 425 -17.27 6.61 -31.96
N TYR A 426 -17.45 7.23 -30.79
CA TYR A 426 -16.67 6.90 -29.60
C TYR A 426 -16.88 5.45 -29.17
N ALA A 427 -18.13 5.00 -29.03
CA ALA A 427 -18.45 3.63 -28.64
C ALA A 427 -17.77 2.59 -29.54
N ILE A 428 -17.91 2.73 -30.86
CA ILE A 428 -17.32 1.78 -31.83
C ILE A 428 -15.80 1.67 -31.67
N GLU A 429 -15.12 2.81 -31.51
CA GLU A 429 -13.66 2.80 -31.35
C GLU A 429 -13.23 2.35 -29.94
N ARG A 430 -14.06 2.59 -28.91
CA ARG A 430 -13.80 2.08 -27.55
C ARG A 430 -13.93 0.56 -27.50
N PHE A 431 -14.96 0.00 -28.11
CA PHE A 431 -15.10 -1.44 -28.31
C PHE A 431 -13.92 -2.03 -29.11
N TYR A 432 -13.47 -1.35 -30.18
CA TYR A 432 -12.29 -1.78 -30.92
C TYR A 432 -11.03 -1.81 -30.04
N SER A 433 -10.87 -0.83 -29.14
CA SER A 433 -9.77 -0.84 -28.17
C SER A 433 -9.89 -2.01 -27.17
N ALA A 434 -11.10 -2.40 -26.76
CA ALA A 434 -11.32 -3.58 -25.90
C ALA A 434 -10.80 -4.87 -26.56
N LYS A 435 -11.13 -5.06 -27.85
CA LYS A 435 -10.61 -6.19 -28.66
C LYS A 435 -9.08 -6.17 -28.80
N ALA A 436 -8.48 -4.99 -28.80
CA ALA A 436 -7.03 -4.86 -28.89
C ALA A 436 -6.36 -5.21 -27.54
N TRP A 437 -6.98 -4.85 -26.42
CA TRP A 437 -6.50 -5.15 -25.08
C TRP A 437 -6.63 -6.62 -24.68
N SER A 438 -7.60 -7.37 -25.24
CA SER A 438 -7.73 -8.80 -24.97
C SER A 438 -6.54 -9.64 -25.42
N GLU A 439 -5.62 -9.10 -26.22
CA GLU A 439 -4.37 -9.77 -26.61
C GLU A 439 -3.44 -10.03 -25.41
N PHE A 440 -3.64 -9.35 -24.28
CA PHE A 440 -2.88 -9.58 -23.05
C PHE A 440 -3.30 -10.85 -22.26
N PHE A 441 -4.40 -11.52 -22.63
CA PHE A 441 -4.82 -12.74 -21.94
C PHE A 441 -3.86 -13.92 -22.17
N ASN A 442 -3.87 -14.87 -21.23
CA ASN A 442 -3.04 -16.08 -21.24
C ASN A 442 -1.54 -15.76 -21.09
N ASN A 443 -1.24 -14.71 -20.34
CA ASN A 443 0.12 -14.28 -20.07
C ASN A 443 0.85 -15.28 -19.15
N LYS A 444 2.18 -15.36 -19.26
CA LYS A 444 2.99 -16.21 -18.38
C LYS A 444 3.36 -15.43 -17.12
N GLY A 445 2.83 -15.85 -15.98
CA GLY A 445 3.14 -15.19 -14.71
C GLY A 445 2.99 -16.10 -13.49
N GLU A 446 3.30 -15.53 -12.32
CA GLU A 446 2.98 -16.14 -11.03
C GLU A 446 1.46 -16.35 -10.92
N LYS A 447 1.08 -17.51 -10.38
CA LYS A 447 -0.33 -17.88 -10.24
C LYS A 447 -0.86 -17.50 -8.86
N PHE A 448 -2.02 -16.86 -8.84
CA PHE A 448 -2.72 -16.47 -7.63
C PHE A 448 -4.00 -17.30 -7.45
N ASP A 449 -4.43 -17.46 -6.20
CA ASP A 449 -5.74 -18.04 -5.87
C ASP A 449 -6.81 -16.96 -5.88
N PHE A 450 -7.35 -16.69 -7.07
CA PHE A 450 -8.50 -15.79 -7.26
C PHE A 450 -9.83 -16.47 -6.95
N ASN A 451 -9.92 -17.22 -5.85
CA ASN A 451 -11.20 -17.73 -5.41
C ASN A 451 -12.16 -16.58 -5.05
N LYS A 452 -13.45 -16.85 -5.12
CA LYS A 452 -14.52 -15.85 -4.91
C LYS A 452 -14.41 -15.12 -3.57
N GLU A 453 -14.02 -15.80 -2.49
CA GLU A 453 -13.89 -15.18 -1.16
C GLU A 453 -12.69 -14.23 -1.07
N VAL A 454 -11.58 -14.57 -1.72
CA VAL A 454 -10.40 -13.71 -1.80
C VAL A 454 -10.70 -12.47 -2.64
N LEU A 455 -11.32 -12.63 -3.81
CA LEU A 455 -11.73 -11.49 -4.64
C LEU A 455 -12.74 -10.59 -3.90
N LYS A 456 -13.74 -11.19 -3.23
CA LYS A 456 -14.73 -10.46 -2.44
C LYS A 456 -14.09 -9.65 -1.31
N SER A 457 -13.22 -10.27 -0.52
CA SER A 457 -12.52 -9.57 0.57
C SER A 457 -11.57 -8.48 0.06
N SER A 458 -10.92 -8.70 -1.08
CA SER A 458 -10.09 -7.70 -1.77
C SER A 458 -10.92 -6.49 -2.21
N CYS A 459 -12.04 -6.74 -2.90
CA CYS A 459 -13.01 -5.72 -3.32
C CYS A 459 -13.53 -4.89 -2.14
N ILE A 460 -14.01 -5.55 -1.07
CA ILE A 460 -14.49 -4.87 0.15
C ILE A 460 -13.40 -3.98 0.75
N THR A 461 -12.19 -4.52 0.88
CA THR A 461 -11.05 -3.75 1.42
C THR A 461 -10.78 -2.52 0.58
N LYS A 462 -10.81 -2.64 -0.76
CA LYS A 462 -10.54 -1.52 -1.65
C LYS A 462 -11.63 -0.46 -1.64
N ILE A 463 -12.90 -0.86 -1.59
CA ILE A 463 -14.02 0.07 -1.40
C ILE A 463 -13.83 0.87 -0.12
N LEU A 464 -13.50 0.20 1.00
CA LEU A 464 -13.29 0.86 2.28
C LEU A 464 -12.11 1.85 2.22
N GLU A 465 -11.02 1.52 1.55
CA GLU A 465 -9.92 2.47 1.30
C GLU A 465 -10.37 3.69 0.48
N ALA A 466 -11.14 3.47 -0.59
CA ALA A 466 -11.64 4.56 -1.45
C ALA A 466 -12.62 5.47 -0.69
N GLU A 467 -13.54 4.88 0.08
CA GLU A 467 -14.44 5.63 0.95
C GLU A 467 -13.71 6.42 2.02
N GLU A 468 -12.70 5.82 2.65
CA GLU A 468 -11.87 6.49 3.65
C GLU A 468 -11.27 7.77 3.07
N ARG A 469 -10.66 7.69 1.88
CA ARG A 469 -10.11 8.87 1.19
C ARG A 469 -11.16 9.86 0.78
N TYR A 470 -12.24 9.42 0.15
CA TYR A 470 -13.36 10.28 -0.23
C TYR A 470 -13.90 11.05 0.97
N GLN A 471 -14.18 10.38 2.10
CA GLN A 471 -14.68 11.03 3.31
C GLN A 471 -13.68 12.04 3.87
N TYR A 472 -12.38 11.74 3.80
CA TYR A 472 -11.35 12.68 4.22
C TYR A 472 -11.33 13.93 3.35
N VAL A 473 -11.43 13.79 2.02
CA VAL A 473 -11.52 14.96 1.11
C VAL A 473 -12.77 15.78 1.40
N MET A 474 -13.93 15.12 1.60
CA MET A 474 -15.21 15.78 1.86
C MET A 474 -15.21 16.64 3.13
N LEU A 475 -14.33 16.38 4.10
CA LEU A 475 -14.18 17.24 5.29
C LEU A 475 -13.63 18.62 4.95
N PHE A 476 -12.85 18.73 3.87
CA PHE A 476 -12.23 19.97 3.42
C PHE A 476 -12.92 20.55 2.16
N PHE A 477 -13.49 19.69 1.31
CA PHE A 477 -14.01 20.03 -0.01
C PHE A 477 -15.36 19.35 -0.31
N PRO A 478 -16.45 19.74 0.36
CA PRO A 478 -17.75 19.06 0.23
C PRO A 478 -18.40 19.21 -1.15
N ASP A 479 -17.98 20.19 -1.95
CA ASP A 479 -18.55 20.47 -3.28
C ASP A 479 -17.78 19.81 -4.43
N PHE A 480 -16.65 19.17 -4.12
CA PHE A 480 -15.81 18.45 -5.08
C PHE A 480 -16.03 16.94 -4.90
N LEU A 481 -15.93 16.13 -5.96
CA LEU A 481 -16.04 14.65 -5.96
C LEU A 481 -17.43 14.00 -6.22
N ALA A 482 -18.36 14.68 -6.91
CA ALA A 482 -19.58 14.00 -7.36
C ALA A 482 -19.29 12.76 -8.24
N ASP A 483 -18.34 12.86 -9.16
CA ASP A 483 -17.95 11.76 -10.05
C ASP A 483 -17.24 10.63 -9.28
N THR A 484 -16.34 10.95 -8.36
CA THR A 484 -15.67 9.95 -7.54
C THR A 484 -16.65 9.22 -6.61
N LYS A 485 -17.67 9.91 -6.09
CA LYS A 485 -18.75 9.24 -5.34
C LYS A 485 -19.51 8.26 -6.23
N LYS A 486 -19.81 8.64 -7.47
CA LYS A 486 -20.44 7.75 -8.45
C LYS A 486 -19.58 6.50 -8.71
N GLU A 487 -18.26 6.63 -8.85
CA GLU A 487 -17.36 5.47 -9.03
C GLU A 487 -17.36 4.54 -7.81
N ILE A 488 -17.41 5.08 -6.58
CA ILE A 488 -17.57 4.27 -5.36
C ILE A 488 -18.90 3.51 -5.37
N ASP A 489 -20.00 4.18 -5.74
CA ASP A 489 -21.32 3.56 -5.81
C ASP A 489 -21.38 2.45 -6.88
N LEU A 490 -20.72 2.66 -8.02
CA LEU A 490 -20.56 1.63 -9.05
C LEU A 490 -19.74 0.43 -8.55
N ALA A 491 -18.69 0.66 -7.75
CA ALA A 491 -17.93 -0.43 -7.14
C ALA A 491 -18.77 -1.25 -6.15
N TYR A 492 -19.66 -0.60 -5.39
CA TYR A 492 -20.66 -1.31 -4.55
C TYR A 492 -21.63 -2.13 -5.38
N SER A 493 -22.14 -1.59 -6.49
CA SER A 493 -23.01 -2.34 -7.41
C SER A 493 -22.30 -3.57 -7.95
N ASP A 494 -21.05 -3.43 -8.40
CA ASP A 494 -20.25 -4.56 -8.88
C ASP A 494 -20.03 -5.61 -7.79
N MET A 495 -19.84 -5.20 -6.54
CA MET A 495 -19.74 -6.12 -5.40
C MET A 495 -21.04 -6.90 -5.17
N GLU A 496 -22.19 -6.24 -5.27
CA GLU A 496 -23.52 -6.86 -5.12
C GLU A 496 -23.81 -7.85 -6.26
N ASP A 497 -23.39 -7.50 -7.48
CA ASP A 497 -23.50 -8.33 -8.69
C ASP A 497 -22.43 -9.43 -8.77
N GLU A 498 -21.59 -9.57 -7.73
CA GLU A 498 -20.47 -10.52 -7.63
C GLU A 498 -19.32 -10.32 -8.64
N ASN A 499 -19.27 -9.15 -9.29
CA ASN A 499 -18.20 -8.69 -10.17
C ASN A 499 -17.02 -8.10 -9.37
N TYR A 500 -16.44 -8.90 -8.48
CA TYR A 500 -15.46 -8.42 -7.51
C TYR A 500 -14.16 -7.84 -8.12
N ASP A 501 -13.75 -8.31 -9.29
CA ASP A 501 -12.60 -7.76 -10.02
C ASP A 501 -12.85 -6.35 -10.56
N LEU A 502 -14.03 -6.12 -11.14
CA LEU A 502 -14.47 -4.78 -11.56
C LEU A 502 -14.61 -3.84 -10.37
N CYS A 503 -15.20 -4.33 -9.28
CA CYS A 503 -15.26 -3.61 -8.01
C CYS A 503 -13.85 -3.16 -7.57
N LEU A 504 -12.89 -4.10 -7.51
CA LEU A 504 -11.52 -3.80 -7.10
C LEU A 504 -10.90 -2.72 -8.01
N PHE A 505 -11.12 -2.81 -9.32
CA PHE A 505 -10.60 -1.87 -10.29
C PHE A 505 -11.21 -0.47 -10.15
N LYS A 506 -12.55 -0.35 -10.11
CA LYS A 506 -13.25 0.93 -9.93
C LYS A 506 -12.92 1.59 -8.60
N ALA A 507 -12.90 0.81 -7.51
CA ALA A 507 -12.49 1.33 -6.19
C ALA A 507 -11.04 1.83 -6.20
N SER A 508 -10.13 1.19 -6.95
CA SER A 508 -8.75 1.67 -7.12
C SER A 508 -8.69 3.03 -7.81
N LYS A 509 -9.48 3.23 -8.87
CA LYS A 509 -9.57 4.52 -9.57
C LYS A 509 -10.20 5.61 -8.70
N ALA A 510 -11.32 5.31 -8.02
CA ALA A 510 -11.99 6.26 -7.14
C ALA A 510 -11.08 6.74 -5.99
N LYS A 511 -10.26 5.82 -5.45
CA LYS A 511 -9.24 6.17 -4.45
C LYS A 511 -8.18 7.11 -5.04
N ALA A 512 -7.64 6.79 -6.22
CA ALA A 512 -6.66 7.64 -6.90
C ALA A 512 -7.19 9.05 -7.18
N GLU A 513 -8.45 9.16 -7.62
CA GLU A 513 -9.13 10.46 -7.82
C GLU A 513 -9.20 11.30 -6.55
N SER A 514 -9.55 10.67 -5.43
CA SER A 514 -9.56 11.32 -4.11
C SER A 514 -8.15 11.77 -3.70
N ASP A 515 -7.14 10.92 -3.92
CA ASP A 515 -5.74 11.21 -3.55
C ASP A 515 -5.13 12.36 -4.35
N ILE A 516 -5.55 12.56 -5.61
CA ILE A 516 -5.09 13.70 -6.41
C ILE A 516 -5.51 15.01 -5.77
N ILE A 517 -6.78 15.14 -5.38
CA ILE A 517 -7.28 16.37 -4.74
C ILE A 517 -6.50 16.68 -3.47
N LEU A 518 -6.18 15.66 -2.68
CA LEU A 518 -5.35 15.82 -1.48
C LEU A 518 -3.91 16.20 -1.83
N SER A 519 -3.36 15.67 -2.91
CA SER A 519 -1.96 15.90 -3.29
C SER A 519 -1.71 17.24 -3.93
N THR A 520 -2.70 17.80 -4.60
CA THR A 520 -2.64 19.16 -5.18
C THR A 520 -3.07 20.23 -4.19
N LEU A 521 -3.56 19.84 -3.01
CA LEU A 521 -4.01 20.76 -1.98
C LEU A 521 -2.87 21.68 -1.52
N GLY A 522 -3.06 22.98 -1.71
CA GLY A 522 -2.11 24.00 -1.26
C GLY A 522 -0.83 24.07 -2.10
N VAL A 523 -0.72 23.26 -3.15
CA VAL A 523 0.42 23.26 -4.08
C VAL A 523 0.22 24.36 -5.13
N GLU A 524 1.23 25.21 -5.31
CA GLU A 524 1.22 26.21 -6.36
C GLU A 524 1.42 25.58 -7.75
N GLU A 525 0.86 26.22 -8.78
CA GLU A 525 1.00 25.77 -10.17
C GLU A 525 2.47 25.60 -10.59
N GLU A 526 3.38 26.42 -10.07
CA GLU A 526 4.83 26.32 -10.32
C GLU A 526 5.47 25.07 -9.70
N HIS A 527 4.87 24.49 -8.66
CA HIS A 527 5.36 23.30 -7.95
C HIS A 527 4.64 22.01 -8.36
N VAL A 528 3.65 22.09 -9.24
CA VAL A 528 2.96 20.91 -9.81
C VAL A 528 3.94 19.98 -10.53
N ASP A 529 4.94 20.53 -11.21
CA ASP A 529 5.95 19.73 -11.92
C ASP A 529 6.83 18.93 -10.95
N ASP A 530 7.21 19.52 -9.82
CA ASP A 530 8.01 18.86 -8.78
C ASP A 530 7.22 17.70 -8.15
N LEU A 531 5.94 17.95 -7.82
CA LEU A 531 5.03 16.92 -7.31
C LEU A 531 4.88 15.77 -8.31
N LEU A 532 4.64 16.07 -9.59
CA LEU A 532 4.48 15.07 -10.64
C LEU A 532 5.76 14.25 -10.84
N ASN A 533 6.93 14.90 -10.89
CA ASN A 533 8.21 14.21 -11.00
C ASN A 533 8.43 13.26 -9.83
N LYS A 534 8.10 13.70 -8.62
CA LYS A 534 8.23 12.88 -7.42
C LYS A 534 7.29 11.66 -7.46
N LYS A 535 6.03 11.84 -7.87
CA LYS A 535 5.09 10.72 -8.05
C LYS A 535 5.58 9.73 -9.11
N LEU A 536 6.08 10.21 -10.25
CA LEU A 536 6.62 9.35 -11.31
C LEU A 536 7.87 8.57 -10.86
N GLU A 537 8.75 9.19 -10.07
CA GLU A 537 9.90 8.49 -9.46
C GLU A 537 9.43 7.33 -8.58
N ILE A 538 8.45 7.60 -7.71
CA ILE A 538 7.87 6.64 -6.78
C ILE A 538 7.21 5.47 -7.52
N VAL A 539 6.35 5.76 -8.52
CA VAL A 539 5.68 4.75 -9.34
C VAL A 539 6.71 3.90 -10.09
N GLY A 540 7.74 4.52 -10.68
CA GLY A 540 8.79 3.82 -11.40
C GLY A 540 9.54 2.81 -10.54
N ARG A 541 9.89 3.19 -9.29
CA ARG A 541 10.49 2.27 -8.32
C ARG A 541 9.55 1.12 -7.96
N ASN A 542 8.29 1.42 -7.69
CA ASN A 542 7.30 0.40 -7.33
C ASN A 542 7.08 -0.64 -8.45
N ILE A 543 7.03 -0.19 -9.71
CA ILE A 543 6.96 -1.08 -10.86
C ILE A 543 8.24 -1.90 -10.98
N ALA A 544 9.42 -1.33 -10.74
CA ALA A 544 10.68 -2.07 -10.77
C ALA A 544 10.70 -3.22 -9.74
N GLU A 545 10.27 -2.94 -8.50
CA GLU A 545 10.23 -3.91 -7.41
C GLU A 545 9.22 -5.05 -7.64
N THR A 546 8.02 -4.71 -8.14
CA THR A 546 6.99 -5.70 -8.51
C THR A 546 7.46 -6.56 -9.69
N SER A 547 8.05 -5.94 -10.71
CA SER A 547 8.56 -6.63 -11.90
C SER A 547 9.64 -7.65 -11.58
N LYS A 548 10.57 -7.35 -10.65
CA LYS A 548 11.58 -8.32 -10.21
C LYS A 548 11.02 -9.54 -9.48
N ARG A 549 9.84 -9.41 -8.86
CA ARG A 549 9.11 -10.55 -8.29
C ARG A 549 8.40 -11.39 -9.35
N GLY A 550 8.52 -11.02 -10.63
CA GLY A 550 7.84 -11.69 -11.74
C GLY A 550 6.42 -11.18 -11.97
N LEU A 551 6.07 -10.03 -11.38
CA LEU A 551 4.74 -9.42 -11.44
C LEU A 551 4.84 -8.08 -12.17
N PHE A 552 4.69 -8.08 -13.49
CA PHE A 552 4.70 -6.83 -14.26
C PHE A 552 3.28 -6.25 -14.34
N PRO A 553 2.98 -5.09 -13.70
CA PRO A 553 1.65 -4.51 -13.71
C PRO A 553 1.38 -3.81 -15.04
N ILE A 554 0.73 -4.50 -15.99
CA ILE A 554 0.52 -3.99 -17.35
C ILE A 554 -0.26 -2.67 -17.39
N ILE A 555 -1.27 -2.50 -16.52
CA ILE A 555 -2.04 -1.24 -16.46
C ILE A 555 -1.23 -0.16 -15.73
N GLY A 556 -0.62 -0.53 -14.60
CA GLY A 556 0.22 0.38 -13.81
C GLY A 556 1.33 1.01 -14.65
N TYR A 557 2.06 0.18 -15.41
CA TYR A 557 3.09 0.67 -16.33
C TYR A 557 2.51 1.48 -17.50
N SER A 558 1.37 1.06 -18.06
CA SER A 558 0.71 1.82 -19.14
C SER A 558 0.36 3.24 -18.69
N TYR A 559 -0.30 3.40 -17.55
CA TYR A 559 -0.62 4.72 -17.02
C TYR A 559 0.62 5.51 -16.60
N TYR A 560 1.67 4.86 -16.09
CA TYR A 560 2.95 5.50 -15.82
C TYR A 560 3.57 6.09 -17.10
N GLU A 561 3.58 5.34 -18.20
CA GLU A 561 4.08 5.81 -19.49
C GLU A 561 3.24 6.98 -20.03
N TYR A 562 1.91 6.89 -19.92
CA TYR A 562 1.02 7.94 -20.40
C TYR A 562 1.14 9.24 -19.60
N ALA A 563 1.23 9.13 -18.27
CA ALA A 563 1.49 10.27 -17.39
C ALA A 563 2.76 11.03 -17.82
N LYS A 564 3.84 10.31 -18.16
CA LYS A 564 5.07 10.94 -18.68
C LYS A 564 4.87 11.65 -20.01
N SER A 565 4.02 11.12 -20.89
CA SER A 565 3.73 11.77 -22.18
C SER A 565 2.83 13.00 -22.06
N LEU A 566 2.05 13.10 -20.99
CA LEU A 566 1.17 14.25 -20.74
C LEU A 566 1.83 15.37 -19.94
N LYS A 567 2.98 15.10 -19.30
CA LYS A 567 3.65 16.02 -18.36
C LYS A 567 3.77 17.46 -18.87
N ASP A 568 4.11 17.66 -20.15
CA ASP A 568 4.38 18.99 -20.69
C ASP A 568 3.10 19.67 -21.25
N ASP A 569 2.06 18.89 -21.57
CA ASP A 569 0.85 19.36 -22.27
C ASP A 569 -0.38 19.47 -21.34
N ASP A 570 -0.53 18.55 -20.38
CA ASP A 570 -1.67 18.45 -19.47
C ASP A 570 -1.22 17.86 -18.12
N LYS A 571 -0.70 18.75 -17.26
CA LYS A 571 -0.09 18.40 -15.97
C LYS A 571 -1.07 17.74 -15.01
N TYR A 572 -2.34 18.15 -15.02
CA TYR A 572 -3.36 17.60 -14.11
C TYR A 572 -3.78 16.20 -14.54
N SER A 573 -3.96 15.96 -15.84
CA SER A 573 -4.15 14.60 -16.33
C SER A 573 -2.91 13.74 -16.09
N ALA A 574 -1.70 14.29 -16.24
CA ALA A 574 -0.47 13.57 -15.94
C ALA A 574 -0.40 13.12 -14.46
N LEU A 575 -0.80 13.99 -13.52
CA LEU A 575 -0.94 13.63 -12.10
C LEU A 575 -1.98 12.53 -11.89
N LEU A 576 -3.13 12.62 -12.56
CA LEU A 576 -4.19 11.60 -12.49
C LEU A 576 -3.72 10.24 -12.95
N TYR A 577 -3.06 10.17 -14.11
CA TYR A 577 -2.52 8.91 -14.60
C TYR A 577 -1.34 8.41 -13.75
N ALA A 578 -0.55 9.28 -13.12
CA ALA A 578 0.47 8.86 -12.17
C ALA A 578 -0.15 8.20 -10.93
N GLU A 579 -1.30 8.70 -10.44
CA GLU A 579 -2.01 8.11 -9.30
C GLU A 579 -2.74 6.82 -9.67
N TYR A 580 -3.36 6.74 -10.85
CA TYR A 580 -3.87 5.47 -11.36
C TYR A 580 -2.75 4.44 -11.52
N ALA A 581 -1.60 4.85 -12.03
CA ALA A 581 -0.43 3.97 -12.15
C ALA A 581 0.00 3.46 -10.78
N LEU A 582 -0.04 4.31 -9.76
CA LEU A 582 0.35 3.94 -8.41
C LEU A 582 -0.56 2.89 -7.78
N GLU A 583 -1.87 3.14 -7.82
CA GLU A 583 -2.86 2.24 -7.23
C GLU A 583 -2.91 0.88 -7.95
N LEU A 584 -2.76 0.88 -9.28
CA LEU A 584 -2.87 -0.33 -10.09
C LEU A 584 -1.56 -1.12 -10.22
N SER A 585 -0.41 -0.55 -9.83
CA SER A 585 0.86 -1.28 -9.80
C SER A 585 0.99 -2.26 -8.63
N ASN A 586 0.16 -2.10 -7.59
CA ASN A 586 0.31 -2.81 -6.32
C ASN A 586 -0.86 -3.76 -5.98
N LEU A 587 -1.65 -4.18 -6.97
CA LEU A 587 -2.82 -5.02 -6.70
C LEU A 587 -2.46 -6.38 -6.05
N ASP A 588 -1.21 -6.83 -6.16
CA ASP A 588 -0.71 -8.07 -5.55
C ASP A 588 -0.91 -8.12 -4.03
N ILE A 589 -0.93 -6.97 -3.33
CA ILE A 589 -1.11 -6.92 -1.86
C ILE A 589 -2.42 -7.54 -1.39
N TYR A 590 -3.45 -7.55 -2.23
CA TYR A 590 -4.77 -8.05 -1.87
C TYR A 590 -4.90 -9.55 -2.04
N PHE A 591 -3.94 -10.19 -2.70
CA PHE A 591 -4.02 -11.59 -3.11
C PHE A 591 -2.98 -12.48 -2.44
N ASP A 592 -2.14 -11.92 -1.56
CA ASP A 592 -1.06 -12.64 -0.89
C ASP A 592 -1.60 -13.60 0.19
N ASN A 593 -2.26 -14.65 -0.26
CA ASN A 593 -2.76 -15.74 0.57
C ASN A 593 -1.75 -16.87 0.55
N SER A 594 -0.57 -16.66 1.14
CA SER A 594 0.17 -17.79 1.71
C SER A 594 -0.61 -18.35 2.91
N LYS A 595 -1.76 -18.99 2.65
CA LYS A 595 -2.44 -19.90 3.58
C LYS A 595 -1.56 -21.11 3.82
N LYS A 596 -0.41 -20.90 4.46
CA LYS A 596 0.26 -21.94 5.22
C LYS A 596 -0.61 -22.11 6.45
N THR A 597 -1.12 -23.32 6.62
CA THR A 597 -1.79 -23.79 7.83
C THR A 597 -1.14 -23.15 9.06
N PRO A 598 -1.91 -22.60 10.03
CA PRO A 598 -1.34 -21.91 11.18
C PRO A 598 -0.30 -22.84 11.81
N MET A 599 0.96 -22.49 11.59
CA MET A 599 2.05 -23.28 12.12
C MET A 599 2.00 -22.99 13.60
N ILE A 600 1.51 -23.95 14.39
CA ILE A 600 1.49 -23.83 15.84
C ILE A 600 2.93 -23.55 16.26
N TYR A 601 3.24 -22.28 16.52
CA TYR A 601 4.57 -21.85 16.89
C TYR A 601 4.75 -22.24 18.35
N ILE A 602 5.23 -23.46 18.56
CA ILE A 602 5.67 -23.89 19.89
C ILE A 602 6.98 -23.15 20.12
N ASP A 603 6.89 -22.04 20.88
CA ASP A 603 8.05 -21.30 21.33
C ASP A 603 9.06 -22.29 21.96
N LYS A 604 10.20 -22.45 21.30
CA LYS A 604 11.25 -23.39 21.71
C LYS A 604 11.78 -23.06 23.11
N SER A 605 11.74 -21.79 23.50
CA SER A 605 12.08 -21.37 24.85
C SER A 605 11.06 -21.92 25.84
N PHE A 606 9.76 -21.78 25.57
CA PHE A 606 8.68 -22.31 26.39
C PHE A 606 8.69 -23.84 26.48
N LEU A 607 8.96 -24.52 25.35
CA LEU A 607 9.12 -25.97 25.32
C LEU A 607 10.34 -26.42 26.14
N SER A 608 11.45 -25.69 26.06
CA SER A 608 12.65 -25.99 26.86
C SER A 608 12.41 -25.78 28.36
N VAL A 609 11.66 -24.74 28.74
CA VAL A 609 11.25 -24.46 30.12
C VAL A 609 10.28 -25.53 30.62
N LEU A 610 9.31 -25.96 29.80
CA LEU A 610 8.38 -27.05 30.10
C LEU A 610 9.13 -28.37 30.31
N ILE A 611 10.03 -28.74 29.39
CA ILE A 611 10.84 -29.95 29.49
C ILE A 611 11.73 -29.90 30.74
N LEU A 612 12.37 -28.76 31.01
CA LEU A 612 13.19 -28.57 32.20
C LEU A 612 12.34 -28.68 33.48
N GLY A 613 11.14 -28.11 33.49
CA GLY A 613 10.18 -28.22 34.59
C GLY A 613 9.73 -29.66 34.84
N ILE A 614 9.43 -30.42 33.79
CA ILE A 614 9.08 -31.86 33.88
C ILE A 614 10.26 -32.66 34.44
N LEU A 615 11.48 -32.41 33.95
CA LEU A 615 12.69 -33.08 34.43
C LEU A 615 12.97 -32.77 35.90
N ILE A 616 12.85 -31.50 36.32
CA ILE A 616 12.99 -31.10 37.72
C ILE A 616 11.91 -31.75 38.59
N GLY A 617 10.65 -31.76 38.13
CA GLY A 617 9.54 -32.40 38.82
C GLY A 617 9.73 -33.91 39.01
N LEU A 618 10.17 -34.62 37.97
CA LEU A 618 10.53 -36.04 38.04
C LEU A 618 11.67 -36.29 39.03
N LEU A 619 12.69 -35.44 39.02
CA LEU A 619 13.85 -35.57 39.89
C LEU A 619 13.50 -35.33 41.36
N LEU A 620 12.65 -34.34 41.64
CA LEU A 620 12.08 -34.09 42.97
C LEU A 620 11.18 -35.25 43.43
N GLY A 621 10.33 -35.77 42.54
CA GLY A 621 9.48 -36.93 42.81
C GLY A 621 10.30 -38.18 43.18
N LEU A 622 11.36 -38.48 42.42
CA LEU A 622 12.27 -39.58 42.70
C LEU A 622 13.04 -39.41 44.03
N LEU A 623 13.46 -38.17 44.35
CA LEU A 623 14.12 -37.87 45.62
C LEU A 623 13.17 -38.03 46.81
N LEU A 624 11.92 -37.59 46.70
CA LEU A 624 10.89 -37.79 47.73
C LEU A 624 10.54 -39.27 47.89
N PHE A 625 10.45 -40.02 46.79
CA PHE A 625 10.18 -41.45 46.81
C PHE A 625 11.31 -42.25 47.47
N ARG A 626 12.57 -41.91 47.17
CA ARG A 626 13.75 -42.47 47.86
C ARG A 626 13.75 -42.17 49.35
N ARG A 627 13.39 -40.93 49.74
CA ARG A 627 13.32 -40.52 51.14
C ARG A 627 12.23 -41.29 51.92
N LYS A 628 11.07 -41.56 51.28
CA LYS A 628 10.01 -42.42 51.84
C LYS A 628 10.47 -43.88 52.02
N LYS A 629 11.29 -44.38 51.09
CA LYS A 629 11.87 -45.73 51.13
C LYS A 629 12.95 -45.87 52.21
N GLU A 630 13.78 -44.85 52.42
CA GLU A 630 14.79 -44.80 53.50
C GLU A 630 14.18 -44.58 54.90
N GLN A 631 13.01 -43.93 54.99
CA GLN A 631 12.27 -43.76 56.25
C GLN A 631 11.40 -44.96 56.66
N GLY A 632 11.46 -46.08 55.92
CA GLY A 632 10.75 -47.31 56.30
C GLY A 632 9.22 -47.19 56.33
N LEU A 633 8.64 -46.25 55.58
CA LEU A 633 7.18 -46.06 55.53
C LEU A 633 6.57 -46.87 54.37
N PHE A 634 6.81 -48.18 54.35
CA PHE A 634 5.93 -49.11 53.65
C PHE A 634 4.88 -49.58 54.65
N ILE A 635 3.64 -49.11 54.48
CA ILE A 635 2.49 -49.75 55.08
C ILE A 635 2.49 -51.20 54.55
N LYS A 636 2.76 -52.16 55.44
CA LYS A 636 2.45 -53.58 55.20
C LYS A 636 0.93 -53.67 54.98
N ILE A 637 0.50 -53.79 53.73
CA ILE A 637 -0.80 -54.37 53.43
C ILE A 637 -0.59 -55.88 53.51
N ASN A 638 -0.93 -56.45 54.67
CA ASN A 638 -1.02 -57.90 54.87
C ASN A 638 -2.46 -58.31 54.56
N ARG A 639 -2.62 -59.26 53.63
CA ARG A 639 -3.79 -60.11 53.31
C ARG A 639 -5.19 -59.53 53.44
#